data_AF-A0A842P2Q0-F1
#
_entry.id   AF-A0A842P2Q0-F1
#
_cell.length_a   1.000
_cell.length_b   1.000
_cell.length_c   1.000
_cell.angle_alpha   90.00
_cell.angle_beta   90.00
_cell.angle_gamma   90.00
#
_symmetry.space_group_name_H-M   'P 1'
#
loop_
_entity.id
_entity.type
_entity.pdbx_description
1 polymer ?
#
loop_
_entity_poly.entity_id
_entity_poly.type
_entity_poly.pdbx_seq_one_letter_code
_entity_poly.pdbx_strand_id
1 'polypeptide(L)'
;MNVKKTIKKIVALGSGLTMIGATIMGATADLGSYPAPFVQDGVFSGKIVVGAGAATSDVLGAIDISASLQAAAKTGVSVAGTEATATVEGGVMLEDGSSQDFNYGDYLSQSTLDNQDFPALLADGVLEDDDGQDYDFEQEITVGNYTLAYSLVDNDVYSEPVLYLDLDAGTNNNWTMTFDLDFDAGDDANVLNLDDSESITMFGSVWTFDDISTVSDDVVLFGSDVTQLVVLNSPVDVEVDGTTYTLNLVGANSDDSTVHVSVNGVVKSMAEGDTKTIEGLKVYVQDVFISTVGGETASASLFIGSRELNLGTAYGSWQDVELDDEELEGVEVYLTGLENATSRIRFRIDPRQLENADTGEDYDWLALGDTFADPLFGFELKFVEAVPALTADSRDYVRFKSSNEDLEFTFTNHDGTEYTVSPYRWLTGVNITDGEDFDLDAQNSIAKDTIFILEEDSSSSEPVSRVFEFRGSDLSDDEASFKDLGSDQTLTVGSGDTLGDTGVTITIDADDIVNLSAASENYVYTASGAKITFQLDTTANVTQEIVVEEDEKAVNSDEVAGDDYTITVGYDSTDDEITIARPGSWDGGADDDDDGDYYYGVGEYGTHYKQEADESTELELWFPMEDVDYSVFLSGSGAAVSAAGVADATYYNVNPIGVGIGVLDTDAPALGSTPMIVVGGPCANTVAAELMGNPANCAEGFEEGKAVIRWYEDSSAILVAGFSALDTQGASRVLADYADWGLSGSEVEVVVPSLSSISVNPVA
;
A
#
# COMPACT_ATOMS: atom_id res chain seq x y z
N MET A 1 -46.09 -5.55 -1.94
CA MET A 1 -44.82 -4.86 -2.26
C MET A 1 -44.28 -4.32 -0.95
N ASN A 2 -43.29 -5.00 -0.38
CA ASN A 2 -42.54 -4.58 0.81
C ASN A 2 -41.11 -5.04 0.55
N VAL A 3 -40.25 -4.13 0.11
CA VAL A 3 -38.82 -4.41 -0.12
C VAL A 3 -38.13 -4.12 1.21
N LYS A 4 -37.71 -5.17 1.91
CA LYS A 4 -36.77 -5.04 3.02
C LYS A 4 -35.38 -4.79 2.42
N LYS A 5 -34.80 -3.64 2.78
CA LYS A 5 -33.38 -3.35 2.60
C LYS A 5 -32.57 -4.37 3.41
N THR A 6 -31.73 -5.15 2.74
CA THR A 6 -30.67 -5.94 3.37
C THR A 6 -29.36 -5.32 2.94
N ILE A 7 -28.75 -4.57 3.87
CA ILE A 7 -27.36 -4.15 3.82
C ILE A 7 -26.53 -5.44 3.88
N LYS A 8 -25.81 -5.77 2.81
CA LYS A 8 -24.77 -6.79 2.85
C LYS A 8 -23.54 -6.12 3.45
N LYS A 9 -23.18 -6.57 4.66
CA LYS A 9 -21.88 -6.29 5.26
C LYS A 9 -20.81 -6.86 4.33
N ILE A 10 -19.89 -6.01 3.88
CA ILE A 10 -18.63 -6.41 3.26
C ILE A 10 -17.81 -7.02 4.40
N VAL A 11 -17.55 -8.31 4.30
CA VAL A 11 -16.59 -9.02 5.15
C VAL A 11 -15.32 -9.06 4.34
N ALA A 12 -14.29 -8.37 4.82
CA ALA A 12 -12.92 -8.56 4.39
C ALA A 12 -12.57 -10.04 4.54
N LEU A 13 -12.34 -10.70 3.41
CA LEU A 13 -11.71 -12.02 3.38
C LEU A 13 -10.26 -11.78 3.04
N GLY A 14 -9.47 -11.45 4.06
CA GLY A 14 -8.06 -11.76 4.05
C GLY A 14 -7.92 -13.28 4.04
N SER A 15 -7.28 -13.80 3.01
CA SER A 15 -6.81 -15.18 2.97
C SER A 15 -5.66 -15.25 1.99
N GLY A 16 -4.45 -15.28 2.53
CA GLY A 16 -3.25 -15.65 1.79
C GLY A 16 -3.47 -16.97 1.06
N LEU A 17 -3.01 -17.01 -0.19
CA LEU A 17 -2.97 -18.26 -0.94
C LEU A 17 -1.77 -19.05 -0.45
N THR A 18 -2.02 -19.92 0.53
CA THR A 18 -1.24 -21.14 0.70
C THR A 18 -1.34 -21.93 -0.60
N MET A 19 -0.31 -21.87 -1.44
CA MET A 19 -0.13 -22.85 -2.51
C MET A 19 0.27 -24.17 -1.87
N ILE A 20 -0.74 -25.00 -1.62
CA ILE A 20 -0.56 -26.39 -1.20
C ILE A 20 0.10 -27.12 -2.37
N GLY A 21 1.43 -27.13 -2.41
CA GLY A 21 2.26 -28.06 -3.18
C GLY A 21 2.20 -29.46 -2.57
N ALA A 22 1.00 -30.04 -2.46
CA ALA A 22 0.86 -31.46 -2.20
C ALA A 22 1.06 -32.17 -3.54
N THR A 23 2.22 -32.80 -3.71
CA THR A 23 2.45 -33.83 -4.72
C THR A 23 1.31 -34.85 -4.66
N ILE A 24 0.39 -34.82 -5.64
CA ILE A 24 -0.63 -35.86 -5.83
C ILE A 24 0.05 -37.08 -6.48
N MET A 25 1.03 -37.68 -5.80
CA MET A 25 1.47 -39.03 -6.09
C MET A 25 0.72 -39.98 -5.16
N GLY A 26 -0.53 -40.28 -5.53
CA GLY A 26 -1.34 -41.28 -4.82
C GLY A 26 -2.86 -41.17 -4.92
N ALA A 27 -3.42 -40.29 -5.75
CA ALA A 27 -4.88 -40.24 -5.95
C ALA A 27 -5.33 -41.40 -6.85
N THR A 28 -6.24 -42.22 -6.31
CA THR A 28 -7.05 -43.17 -7.06
C THR A 28 -7.74 -42.48 -8.25
N ALA A 29 -7.83 -43.13 -9.41
CA ALA A 29 -8.72 -42.79 -10.53
C ALA A 29 -9.99 -41.98 -10.14
N ASP A 30 -9.97 -40.65 -10.26
CA ASP A 30 -11.09 -39.79 -9.86
C ASP A 30 -11.40 -38.71 -10.90
N LEU A 31 -12.60 -38.79 -11.48
CA LEU A 31 -13.16 -37.79 -12.40
C LEU A 31 -13.42 -36.44 -11.72
N GLY A 32 -13.44 -36.37 -10.39
CA GLY A 32 -13.54 -35.12 -9.63
C GLY A 32 -12.33 -34.21 -9.78
N SER A 33 -11.19 -34.76 -10.22
CA SER A 33 -9.98 -33.99 -10.51
C SER A 33 -9.95 -33.42 -11.94
N TYR A 34 -10.90 -33.79 -12.80
CA TYR A 34 -10.98 -33.27 -14.17
C TYR A 34 -11.19 -31.74 -14.12
N PRO A 35 -10.39 -30.92 -14.86
CA PRO A 35 -9.69 -31.27 -16.09
C PRO A 35 -8.26 -31.79 -15.92
N ALA A 36 -7.73 -31.92 -14.69
CA ALA A 36 -6.44 -32.59 -14.48
C ALA A 36 -6.57 -34.09 -14.83
N PRO A 37 -5.54 -34.71 -15.43
CA PRO A 37 -4.21 -34.16 -15.76
C PRO A 37 -4.14 -33.45 -17.13
N PHE A 38 -5.25 -33.28 -17.85
CA PHE A 38 -5.25 -32.72 -19.20
C PHE A 38 -4.98 -31.22 -19.26
N VAL A 39 -5.31 -30.49 -18.20
CA VAL A 39 -4.89 -29.10 -18.01
C VAL A 39 -4.20 -29.01 -16.66
N GLN A 40 -2.93 -28.61 -16.67
CA GLN A 40 -2.10 -28.36 -15.48
C GLN A 40 -1.44 -27.00 -15.66
N ASP A 41 -1.51 -26.16 -14.63
CA ASP A 41 -0.96 -24.80 -14.64
C ASP A 41 -1.39 -23.96 -15.85
N GLY A 42 -2.66 -24.13 -16.26
CA GLY A 42 -3.24 -23.43 -17.41
C GLY A 42 -2.77 -23.97 -18.77
N VAL A 43 -1.92 -24.98 -18.83
CA VAL A 43 -1.41 -25.58 -20.08
C VAL A 43 -2.11 -26.90 -20.36
N PHE A 44 -2.65 -27.04 -21.57
CA PHE A 44 -3.26 -28.30 -22.01
C PHE A 44 -2.22 -29.29 -22.52
N SER A 45 -2.26 -30.53 -22.02
CA SER A 45 -1.43 -31.64 -22.47
C SER A 45 -2.28 -32.90 -22.69
N GLY A 46 -2.52 -33.24 -23.96
CA GLY A 46 -3.23 -34.45 -24.33
C GLY A 46 -3.76 -34.47 -25.77
N LYS A 47 -4.50 -35.53 -26.10
CA LYS A 47 -5.19 -35.70 -27.40
C LYS A 47 -6.67 -36.00 -27.20
N ILE A 48 -7.51 -35.49 -28.09
CA ILE A 48 -8.93 -35.86 -28.19
C ILE A 48 -9.06 -36.81 -29.37
N VAL A 49 -9.39 -38.07 -29.10
CA VAL A 49 -9.42 -39.15 -30.09
C VAL A 49 -10.87 -39.43 -30.48
N VAL A 50 -11.18 -39.27 -31.76
CA VAL A 50 -12.50 -39.61 -32.31
C VAL A 50 -12.37 -40.76 -33.29
N GLY A 51 -13.32 -41.70 -33.27
CA GLY A 51 -13.28 -42.85 -34.16
C GLY A 51 -13.43 -42.50 -35.64
N ALA A 52 -12.67 -43.15 -36.53
CA ALA A 52 -12.82 -42.98 -37.99
C ALA A 52 -14.21 -43.42 -38.49
N GLY A 53 -14.91 -44.28 -37.75
CA GLY A 53 -16.29 -44.68 -37.98
C GLY A 53 -17.32 -43.93 -37.13
N ALA A 54 -16.90 -42.92 -36.37
CA ALA A 54 -17.75 -42.23 -35.40
C ALA A 54 -18.90 -41.46 -36.05
N ALA A 55 -20.01 -41.33 -35.33
CA ALA A 55 -21.13 -40.53 -35.79
C ALA A 55 -20.76 -39.04 -35.73
N THR A 56 -21.42 -38.20 -36.52
CA THR A 56 -21.19 -36.75 -36.48
C THR A 56 -21.43 -36.15 -35.09
N SER A 57 -22.27 -36.79 -34.27
CA SER A 57 -22.51 -36.43 -32.87
C SER A 57 -21.27 -36.60 -31.98
N ASP A 58 -20.44 -37.61 -32.24
CA ASP A 58 -19.24 -37.90 -31.44
C ASP A 58 -18.17 -36.85 -31.77
N VAL A 59 -18.09 -36.44 -33.03
CA VAL A 59 -17.25 -35.31 -33.48
C VAL A 59 -17.72 -34.00 -32.82
N LEU A 60 -19.03 -33.75 -32.77
CA LEU A 60 -19.58 -32.58 -32.07
C LEU A 60 -19.28 -32.61 -30.57
N GLY A 61 -19.41 -33.78 -29.93
CA GLY A 61 -19.07 -33.95 -28.52
C GLY A 61 -17.60 -33.69 -28.22
N ALA A 62 -16.70 -34.16 -29.09
CA ALA A 62 -15.26 -33.87 -29.01
C ALA A 62 -14.96 -32.37 -29.17
N ILE A 63 -15.69 -31.66 -30.03
CA ILE A 63 -15.57 -30.20 -30.19
C ILE A 63 -16.02 -29.48 -28.91
N ASP A 64 -17.14 -29.89 -28.31
CA ASP A 64 -17.64 -29.29 -27.07
C ASP A 64 -16.63 -29.47 -25.91
N ILE A 65 -16.04 -30.66 -25.77
CA ILE A 65 -14.98 -30.94 -24.78
C ILE A 65 -13.73 -30.09 -25.06
N SER A 66 -13.30 -30.01 -26.33
CA SER A 66 -12.15 -29.18 -26.72
C SER A 66 -12.36 -27.70 -26.38
N ALA A 67 -13.56 -27.17 -26.59
CA ALA A 67 -13.90 -25.79 -26.28
C ALA A 67 -13.88 -25.53 -24.76
N SER A 68 -14.36 -26.49 -23.96
CA SER A 68 -14.29 -26.42 -22.50
C SER A 68 -12.84 -26.43 -21.99
N LEU A 69 -12.01 -27.32 -22.52
CA LEU A 69 -10.59 -27.39 -22.14
C LEU A 69 -9.83 -26.12 -22.52
N GLN A 70 -10.18 -25.50 -23.65
CA GLN A 70 -9.64 -24.19 -24.02
C GLN A 70 -10.05 -23.09 -23.03
N ALA A 71 -11.26 -23.16 -22.46
CA ALA A 71 -11.71 -22.22 -21.42
C ALA A 71 -11.05 -22.49 -20.06
N ALA A 72 -10.64 -23.73 -19.80
CA ALA A 72 -9.91 -24.13 -18.60
C ALA A 72 -8.40 -23.85 -18.68
N ALA A 73 -7.82 -23.85 -19.88
CA ALA A 73 -6.41 -23.52 -20.15
C ALA A 73 -6.17 -22.01 -20.00
N LYS A 74 -6.08 -21.53 -18.76
CA LYS A 74 -5.86 -20.13 -18.43
C LYS A 74 -4.92 -19.98 -17.25
N THR A 75 -4.09 -18.96 -17.27
CA THR A 75 -3.22 -18.55 -16.17
C THR A 75 -3.83 -17.31 -15.52
N GLY A 76 -3.90 -17.29 -14.18
CA GLY A 76 -4.31 -16.10 -13.45
C GLY A 76 -3.17 -15.10 -13.40
N VAL A 77 -3.44 -13.85 -13.75
CA VAL A 77 -2.53 -12.73 -13.52
C VAL A 77 -3.20 -11.84 -12.48
N SER A 78 -2.56 -11.71 -11.32
CA SER A 78 -2.94 -10.73 -10.31
C SER A 78 -2.43 -9.37 -10.75
N VAL A 79 -3.33 -8.39 -10.79
CA VAL A 79 -2.95 -6.98 -10.75
C VAL A 79 -3.19 -6.55 -9.32
N ALA A 80 -2.12 -6.10 -8.66
CA ALA A 80 -2.24 -5.43 -7.38
C ALA A 80 -3.23 -4.27 -7.55
N GLY A 81 -4.21 -4.17 -6.67
CA GLY A 81 -5.01 -2.95 -6.62
C GLY A 81 -4.11 -1.76 -6.33
N THR A 82 -4.46 -0.56 -6.83
CA THR A 82 -3.79 0.67 -6.38
C THR A 82 -3.87 0.72 -4.86
N GLU A 83 -2.71 0.83 -4.20
CA GLU A 83 -2.66 0.95 -2.74
C GLU A 83 -3.51 2.15 -2.29
N ALA A 84 -4.14 2.00 -1.14
CA ALA A 84 -5.14 2.95 -0.70
C ALA A 84 -4.44 4.23 -0.24
N THR A 85 -4.56 5.32 -1.00
CA THR A 85 -4.13 6.63 -0.50
C THR A 85 -5.08 7.12 0.59
N ALA A 86 -4.51 7.56 1.70
CA ALA A 86 -5.19 8.19 2.80
C ALA A 86 -5.61 9.59 2.39
N THR A 87 -6.80 9.95 2.84
CA THR A 87 -7.36 11.29 2.72
C THR A 87 -7.80 11.73 4.09
N VAL A 88 -7.65 13.03 4.37
CA VAL A 88 -8.14 13.66 5.59
C VAL A 88 -9.39 14.45 5.25
N GLU A 89 -10.49 14.20 5.97
CA GLU A 89 -11.77 14.89 5.71
C GLU A 89 -11.63 16.40 5.89
N GLY A 90 -11.79 17.15 4.79
CA GLY A 90 -11.63 18.59 4.79
C GLY A 90 -10.20 19.05 5.09
N GLY A 91 -9.21 18.14 5.03
CA GLY A 91 -7.80 18.45 5.12
C GLY A 91 -7.18 18.72 3.75
N VAL A 92 -6.04 19.39 3.78
CA VAL A 92 -5.24 19.78 2.63
C VAL A 92 -3.90 19.06 2.75
N MET A 93 -3.53 18.31 1.71
CA MET A 93 -2.22 17.68 1.64
C MET A 93 -1.18 18.77 1.36
N LEU A 94 -0.07 18.74 2.09
CA LEU A 94 1.03 19.67 1.89
C LEU A 94 1.97 19.08 0.83
N GLU A 95 2.43 19.90 -0.10
CA GLU A 95 3.27 19.48 -1.23
C GLU A 95 4.73 19.94 -1.04
N ASP A 96 5.68 19.23 -1.66
CA ASP A 96 7.02 19.78 -1.91
C ASP A 96 6.93 20.98 -2.88
N GLY A 97 7.94 21.85 -2.86
CA GLY A 97 8.00 23.12 -3.57
C GLY A 97 8.09 22.97 -5.09
N SER A 98 8.21 21.73 -5.57
CA SER A 98 8.10 21.36 -6.98
C SER A 98 6.69 20.89 -7.40
N SER A 99 5.71 20.83 -6.47
CA SER A 99 4.40 20.16 -6.65
C SER A 99 4.56 18.71 -7.10
N GLN A 100 5.59 18.05 -6.58
CA GLN A 100 5.77 16.59 -6.67
C GLN A 100 5.43 15.95 -5.33
N ASP A 101 5.31 14.63 -5.37
CA ASP A 101 5.07 13.82 -4.18
C ASP A 101 6.22 14.01 -3.18
N PHE A 102 5.92 13.90 -1.88
CA PHE A 102 6.91 14.14 -0.83
C PHE A 102 7.63 12.82 -0.53
N ASN A 103 8.86 12.64 -1.02
CA ASN A 103 9.64 11.42 -0.87
C ASN A 103 10.73 11.55 0.22
N TYR A 104 11.46 10.47 0.48
CA TYR A 104 12.54 10.48 1.48
C TYR A 104 13.74 11.25 0.92
N GLY A 105 14.37 12.13 1.71
CA GLY A 105 15.43 13.01 1.24
C GLY A 105 14.95 14.38 0.73
N ASP A 106 13.65 14.53 0.48
CA ASP A 106 13.04 15.81 0.11
C ASP A 106 12.79 16.73 1.30
N TYR A 107 12.42 17.98 0.98
CA TYR A 107 11.96 18.97 1.93
C TYR A 107 10.50 19.27 1.66
N LEU A 108 9.65 19.13 2.67
CA LEU A 108 8.32 19.71 2.56
C LEU A 108 8.48 21.22 2.46
N SER A 109 7.94 21.81 1.40
CA SER A 109 8.06 23.24 1.20
C SER A 109 7.04 24.03 1.99
N GLN A 110 7.42 25.26 2.33
CA GLN A 110 6.51 26.22 2.93
C GLN A 110 5.26 26.36 2.06
N SER A 111 4.13 26.00 2.66
CA SER A 111 2.82 26.05 2.03
C SER A 111 2.00 27.16 2.68
N THR A 112 1.45 28.07 1.87
CA THR A 112 0.50 29.09 2.33
C THR A 112 -0.89 28.68 1.86
N LEU A 113 -1.82 28.59 2.81
CA LEU A 113 -3.18 28.11 2.63
C LEU A 113 -4.17 29.25 2.91
N ASP A 114 -5.19 29.36 2.08
CA ASP A 114 -6.15 30.47 2.09
C ASP A 114 -7.62 29.99 2.11
N ASN A 115 -8.55 30.91 1.82
CA ASN A 115 -9.98 30.63 1.75
C ASN A 115 -10.40 29.65 0.62
N GLN A 116 -9.52 29.34 -0.33
CA GLN A 116 -9.77 28.32 -1.36
C GLN A 116 -9.49 26.92 -0.81
N ASP A 117 -8.53 26.81 0.09
CA ASP A 117 -8.13 25.56 0.74
C ASP A 117 -9.06 25.23 1.91
N PHE A 118 -9.36 26.23 2.76
CA PHE A 118 -10.32 26.11 3.86
C PHE A 118 -11.43 27.17 3.81
N PRO A 119 -12.45 27.01 2.92
CA PRO A 119 -13.49 28.02 2.70
C PRO A 119 -14.34 28.40 3.91
N ALA A 120 -14.37 27.56 4.95
CA ALA A 120 -15.13 27.83 6.17
C ALA A 120 -14.24 28.35 7.31
N LEU A 121 -12.97 27.95 7.38
CA LEU A 121 -12.08 28.27 8.49
C LEU A 121 -11.24 29.52 8.20
N LEU A 122 -10.88 29.76 6.94
CA LEU A 122 -10.06 30.89 6.49
C LEU A 122 -10.86 31.90 5.66
N ALA A 123 -12.18 31.95 5.84
CA ALA A 123 -13.01 32.88 5.08
C ALA A 123 -12.60 34.35 5.36
N ASP A 124 -12.60 35.16 4.29
CA ASP A 124 -12.49 36.62 4.40
C ASP A 124 -13.64 37.15 5.27
N GLY A 125 -13.35 38.16 6.07
CA GLY A 125 -14.26 38.68 7.07
C GLY A 125 -14.36 40.19 7.07
N VAL A 126 -15.33 40.67 7.84
CA VAL A 126 -15.54 42.09 8.11
C VAL A 126 -15.71 42.23 9.61
N LEU A 127 -14.86 43.06 10.23
CA LEU A 127 -15.06 43.52 11.60
C LEU A 127 -15.93 44.79 11.54
N GLU A 128 -17.17 44.66 11.98
CA GLU A 128 -18.13 45.78 12.05
C GLU A 128 -17.94 46.50 13.40
N ASP A 129 -17.66 47.81 13.38
CA ASP A 129 -17.68 48.71 14.54
C ASP A 129 -19.06 49.38 14.64
N ASP A 130 -19.68 49.39 15.83
CA ASP A 130 -21.02 49.95 16.06
C ASP A 130 -21.09 51.48 15.81
N ASP A 131 -19.95 52.17 15.74
CA ASP A 131 -19.84 53.56 15.25
C ASP A 131 -20.00 53.69 13.71
N GLY A 132 -20.15 52.56 13.01
CA GLY A 132 -20.54 52.46 11.59
C GLY A 132 -19.38 52.43 10.61
N GLN A 133 -18.21 51.94 11.05
CA GLN A 133 -17.03 51.70 10.22
C GLN A 133 -16.82 50.19 10.10
N ASP A 134 -16.55 49.73 8.88
CA ASP A 134 -16.33 48.33 8.60
C ASP A 134 -14.85 48.14 8.28
N TYR A 135 -14.23 47.09 8.81
CA TYR A 135 -12.84 46.74 8.55
C TYR A 135 -12.76 45.37 7.86
N ASP A 136 -12.51 45.38 6.56
CA ASP A 136 -12.36 44.16 5.75
C ASP A 136 -11.02 43.49 6.06
N PHE A 137 -10.98 42.15 6.14
CA PHE A 137 -9.75 41.40 6.39
C PHE A 137 -9.72 40.03 5.69
N GLU A 138 -8.49 39.57 5.43
CA GLU A 138 -8.16 38.30 4.79
C GLU A 138 -7.37 37.43 5.77
N GLN A 139 -7.45 36.10 5.63
CA GLN A 139 -6.83 35.14 6.53
C GLN A 139 -6.06 34.06 5.79
N GLU A 140 -4.86 33.75 6.26
CA GLU A 140 -3.99 32.73 5.68
C GLU A 140 -3.29 31.93 6.79
N ILE A 141 -2.96 30.67 6.49
CA ILE A 141 -2.06 29.85 7.32
C ILE A 141 -0.82 29.54 6.50
N THR A 142 0.36 29.77 7.08
CA THR A 142 1.61 29.33 6.50
C THR A 142 2.19 28.19 7.33
N VAL A 143 2.35 27.02 6.72
CA VAL A 143 3.05 25.88 7.32
C VAL A 143 4.53 25.94 6.95
N GLY A 144 5.40 25.71 7.93
CA GLY A 144 6.85 25.75 7.76
C GLY A 144 7.39 24.64 6.86
N ASN A 145 8.71 24.65 6.64
CA ASN A 145 9.38 23.53 5.98
C ASN A 145 9.61 22.41 7.01
N TYR A 146 9.53 21.16 6.55
CA TYR A 146 9.87 19.98 7.35
C TYR A 146 10.65 18.99 6.50
N THR A 147 11.35 18.07 7.14
CA THR A 147 12.06 16.97 6.47
C THR A 147 11.63 15.65 7.07
N LEU A 148 11.81 14.57 6.33
CA LEU A 148 11.71 13.24 6.89
C LEU A 148 13.05 12.82 7.49
N ALA A 149 12.99 12.05 8.56
CA ALA A 149 14.14 11.37 9.11
C ALA A 149 13.75 9.95 9.54
N TYR A 150 14.72 9.04 9.47
CA TYR A 150 14.57 7.66 9.91
C TYR A 150 15.64 7.35 10.95
N SER A 151 15.25 7.34 12.22
CA SER A 151 16.18 7.19 13.35
C SER A 151 15.47 6.71 14.60
N LEU A 152 16.25 6.32 15.60
CA LEU A 152 15.78 6.29 16.98
C LEU A 152 15.38 7.71 17.39
N VAL A 153 14.17 7.84 17.93
CA VAL A 153 13.62 9.10 18.45
C VAL A 153 13.96 9.33 19.92
N ASP A 154 14.22 8.25 20.67
CA ASP A 154 14.74 8.29 22.03
C ASP A 154 15.85 7.23 22.16
N ASN A 155 17.08 7.69 22.44
CA ASN A 155 18.25 6.82 22.60
C ASN A 155 18.23 6.02 23.92
N ASP A 156 17.34 6.35 24.85
CA ASP A 156 17.15 5.63 26.12
C ASP A 156 15.98 4.61 26.06
N VAL A 157 15.24 4.55 24.93
CA VAL A 157 14.15 3.60 24.69
C VAL A 157 14.56 2.53 23.69
N TYR A 158 14.32 1.28 24.09
CA TYR A 158 14.62 0.09 23.31
C TYR A 158 13.58 -0.13 22.20
N SER A 159 13.86 0.35 20.98
CA SER A 159 12.99 0.19 19.80
C SER A 159 13.75 0.16 18.48
N GLU A 160 13.10 -0.33 17.43
CA GLU A 160 13.54 -0.14 16.04
C GLU A 160 13.46 1.35 15.65
N PRO A 161 14.30 1.83 14.72
CA PRO A 161 14.18 3.19 14.20
C PRO A 161 12.81 3.41 13.57
N VAL A 162 12.31 4.63 13.69
CA VAL A 162 11.00 5.01 13.16
C VAL A 162 11.18 6.09 12.11
N LEU A 163 10.29 6.08 11.13
CA LEU A 163 10.15 7.19 10.19
C LEU A 163 9.31 8.28 10.85
N TYR A 164 9.84 9.50 10.87
CA TYR A 164 9.16 10.65 11.45
C TYR A 164 9.35 11.91 10.60
N LEU A 165 8.38 12.80 10.72
CA LEU A 165 8.48 14.18 10.28
C LEU A 165 9.29 14.95 11.33
N ASP A 166 10.46 15.46 10.95
CA ASP A 166 11.35 16.24 11.82
C ASP A 166 10.88 17.69 11.91
N LEU A 167 10.41 18.09 13.10
CA LEU A 167 9.93 19.43 13.38
C LEU A 167 11.07 20.37 13.85
N ASP A 168 12.21 19.84 14.30
CA ASP A 168 13.39 20.59 14.77
C ASP A 168 14.55 20.66 13.74
N ALA A 169 14.34 20.18 12.52
CA ALA A 169 15.36 20.18 11.48
C ALA A 169 16.07 21.55 11.34
N GLY A 170 17.41 21.56 11.34
CA GLY A 170 18.23 22.78 11.37
C GLY A 170 18.10 23.69 10.12
N THR A 171 17.40 23.24 9.09
CA THR A 171 16.95 24.03 7.93
C THR A 171 15.74 24.91 8.23
N ASN A 172 15.06 24.69 9.36
CA ASN A 172 13.91 25.45 9.81
C ASN A 172 14.42 26.78 10.37
N ASN A 173 14.31 27.84 9.57
CA ASN A 173 14.77 29.20 9.91
C ASN A 173 13.86 29.91 10.95
N ASN A 174 13.34 29.14 11.90
CA ASN A 174 12.29 29.37 12.88
C ASN A 174 10.88 29.54 12.28
N TRP A 175 9.91 28.95 12.99
CA TRP A 175 8.44 29.03 12.89
C TRP A 175 7.75 27.97 12.03
N THR A 176 7.39 26.91 12.74
CA THR A 176 6.18 26.09 12.63
C THR A 176 4.91 26.95 12.69
N MET A 177 3.83 26.45 12.07
CA MET A 177 2.54 27.09 11.73
C MET A 177 2.34 28.57 12.12
N THR A 178 2.25 29.45 11.11
CA THR A 178 1.93 30.88 11.25
C THR A 178 0.50 31.13 10.79
N PHE A 179 -0.28 31.85 11.61
CA PHE A 179 -1.65 32.25 11.32
C PHE A 179 -1.69 33.75 11.11
N ASP A 180 -2.20 34.18 9.97
CA ASP A 180 -2.14 35.56 9.54
C ASP A 180 -3.51 36.11 9.25
N LEU A 181 -3.87 37.20 9.94
CA LEU A 181 -5.04 38.02 9.67
C LEU A 181 -4.56 39.40 9.26
N ASP A 182 -4.79 39.77 8.01
CA ASP A 182 -4.36 41.05 7.41
C ASP A 182 -5.59 41.90 7.10
N PHE A 183 -5.64 43.12 7.62
CA PHE A 183 -6.71 44.07 7.28
C PHE A 183 -6.41 44.71 5.93
N ASP A 184 -7.45 44.93 5.14
CA ASP A 184 -7.34 45.50 3.81
C ASP A 184 -6.67 46.88 3.84
N ALA A 185 -5.95 47.21 2.77
CA ALA A 185 -5.19 48.45 2.71
C ALA A 185 -6.09 49.69 2.80
N GLY A 186 -6.11 50.32 3.97
CA GLY A 186 -6.96 51.48 4.27
C GLY A 186 -7.99 51.24 5.38
N ASP A 187 -8.14 49.99 5.80
CA ASP A 187 -9.10 49.50 6.77
C ASP A 187 -8.39 49.01 8.05
N ASP A 188 -7.31 49.71 8.45
CA ASP A 188 -6.63 49.46 9.74
C ASP A 188 -7.64 49.60 10.89
N ALA A 189 -7.83 48.52 11.66
CA ALA A 189 -8.80 48.45 12.75
C ALA A 189 -8.42 49.37 13.91
N ASN A 190 -9.32 50.27 14.28
CA ASN A 190 -9.10 51.15 15.43
C ASN A 190 -9.56 50.46 16.71
N VAL A 191 -8.65 49.77 17.38
CA VAL A 191 -8.94 49.00 18.61
C VAL A 191 -9.58 49.81 19.75
N LEU A 192 -9.45 51.14 19.77
CA LEU A 192 -10.10 52.01 20.77
C LEU A 192 -11.60 52.22 20.54
N ASN A 193 -12.11 51.79 19.39
CA ASN A 193 -13.53 51.83 19.07
C ASN A 193 -14.20 50.47 19.27
N LEU A 194 -13.43 49.43 19.61
CA LEU A 194 -13.95 48.08 19.81
C LEU A 194 -14.21 47.88 21.30
N ASP A 195 -15.36 47.30 21.61
CA ASP A 195 -15.81 46.93 22.94
C ASP A 195 -16.45 45.54 22.96
N ASP A 196 -17.18 45.22 24.03
CA ASP A 196 -17.82 43.92 24.25
C ASP A 196 -19.01 43.61 23.32
N SER A 197 -19.35 44.55 22.44
CA SER A 197 -20.33 44.37 21.38
C SER A 197 -19.73 43.95 20.03
N GLU A 198 -18.44 44.24 19.77
CA GLU A 198 -17.76 43.89 18.51
C GLU A 198 -17.12 42.50 18.55
N SER A 199 -17.24 41.77 17.43
CA SER A 199 -16.66 40.44 17.30
C SER A 199 -15.95 40.24 15.97
N ILE A 200 -14.89 39.43 16.01
CA ILE A 200 -14.07 39.03 14.88
C ILE A 200 -14.02 37.50 14.79
N THR A 201 -14.08 36.95 13.58
CA THR A 201 -13.88 35.52 13.35
C THR A 201 -12.44 35.28 12.90
N MET A 202 -11.63 34.69 13.77
CA MET A 202 -10.24 34.34 13.52
C MET A 202 -10.12 32.81 13.38
N PHE A 203 -9.70 32.35 12.20
CA PHE A 203 -9.37 30.96 11.88
C PHE A 203 -10.49 29.97 12.29
N GLY A 204 -11.74 30.32 11.99
CA GLY A 204 -12.94 29.54 12.31
C GLY A 204 -13.48 29.71 13.74
N SER A 205 -12.78 30.43 14.61
CA SER A 205 -13.21 30.76 15.97
C SER A 205 -13.72 32.20 16.06
N VAL A 206 -14.85 32.40 16.74
CA VAL A 206 -15.41 33.74 16.98
C VAL A 206 -14.87 34.28 18.31
N TRP A 207 -14.38 35.51 18.29
CA TRP A 207 -13.80 36.22 19.42
C TRP A 207 -14.47 37.59 19.54
N THR A 208 -14.84 37.99 20.75
CA THR A 208 -15.44 39.31 21.05
C THR A 208 -14.42 40.16 21.78
N PHE A 209 -14.29 41.44 21.45
CA PHE A 209 -13.32 42.32 22.12
C PHE A 209 -13.74 42.63 23.56
N ASP A 210 -12.78 42.97 24.41
CA ASP A 210 -13.06 43.65 25.68
C ASP A 210 -13.08 45.19 25.46
N ASP A 211 -13.57 45.96 26.43
CA ASP A 211 -13.55 47.42 26.37
C ASP A 211 -12.10 47.96 26.45
N ILE A 212 -11.54 48.41 25.32
CA ILE A 212 -10.20 48.97 25.23
C ILE A 212 -10.25 50.49 25.37
N SER A 213 -10.20 50.96 26.62
CA SER A 213 -10.39 52.38 26.93
C SER A 213 -9.20 53.28 26.53
N THR A 214 -7.99 52.71 26.45
CA THR A 214 -6.74 53.41 26.12
C THR A 214 -5.74 52.50 25.41
N VAL A 215 -4.82 53.07 24.64
CA VAL A 215 -3.73 52.34 23.95
C VAL A 215 -2.74 51.64 24.89
N SER A 216 -2.85 51.86 26.20
CA SER A 216 -2.04 51.18 27.22
C SER A 216 -2.75 50.00 27.88
N ASP A 217 -4.01 49.78 27.52
CA ASP A 217 -4.77 48.61 27.96
C ASP A 217 -4.48 47.46 27.00
N ASP A 218 -4.44 46.24 27.54
CA ASP A 218 -4.21 45.04 26.76
C ASP A 218 -5.34 44.80 25.74
N VAL A 219 -5.00 44.26 24.58
CA VAL A 219 -6.00 43.80 23.60
C VAL A 219 -6.47 42.42 24.05
N VAL A 220 -7.62 42.38 24.74
CA VAL A 220 -8.23 41.15 25.26
C VAL A 220 -9.43 40.76 24.40
N LEU A 221 -9.57 39.47 24.11
CA LEU A 221 -10.72 38.91 23.42
C LEU A 221 -11.32 37.73 24.18
N PHE A 222 -12.64 37.62 24.14
CA PHE A 222 -13.39 36.51 24.72
C PHE A 222 -13.96 35.62 23.62
N GLY A 223 -13.48 34.39 23.56
CA GLY A 223 -14.07 33.31 22.76
C GLY A 223 -15.15 32.61 23.58
N SER A 224 -16.20 32.09 22.94
CA SER A 224 -17.22 31.31 23.63
C SER A 224 -17.49 29.98 22.94
N ASP A 225 -17.59 28.90 23.71
CA ASP A 225 -18.10 27.62 23.20
C ASP A 225 -19.61 27.71 22.93
N VAL A 226 -20.34 28.42 23.79
CA VAL A 226 -21.79 28.64 23.67
C VAL A 226 -22.18 30.06 24.09
N THR A 227 -22.81 30.81 23.18
CA THR A 227 -23.53 32.05 23.51
C THR A 227 -24.98 31.76 23.89
N GLN A 228 -25.43 32.22 25.06
CA GLN A 228 -26.79 31.98 25.55
C GLN A 228 -27.44 33.25 26.11
N LEU A 229 -28.53 33.68 25.49
CA LEU A 229 -29.43 34.68 26.09
C LEU A 229 -30.24 34.02 27.22
N VAL A 230 -30.07 34.50 28.44
CA VAL A 230 -30.81 34.05 29.62
C VAL A 230 -31.75 35.16 30.08
N VAL A 231 -33.02 34.84 30.28
CA VAL A 231 -34.03 35.80 30.74
C VAL A 231 -34.35 35.55 32.21
N LEU A 232 -34.62 36.63 32.96
CA LEU A 232 -34.94 36.59 34.39
C LEU A 232 -36.02 35.55 34.72
N ASN A 233 -35.69 34.64 35.63
CA ASN A 233 -36.51 33.52 36.10
C ASN A 233 -36.92 32.51 35.01
N SER A 234 -36.19 32.45 33.90
CA SER A 234 -36.38 31.47 32.84
C SER A 234 -35.11 30.64 32.69
N PRO A 235 -34.96 29.55 33.45
CA PRO A 235 -33.78 28.71 33.36
C PRO A 235 -33.63 28.09 31.97
N VAL A 236 -32.38 27.97 31.52
CA VAL A 236 -31.99 27.37 30.24
C VAL A 236 -30.91 26.34 30.52
N ASP A 237 -31.03 25.15 29.93
CA ASP A 237 -30.00 24.13 30.00
C ASP A 237 -29.04 24.30 28.82
N VAL A 238 -27.74 24.33 29.10
CA VAL A 238 -26.65 24.35 28.11
C VAL A 238 -25.75 23.15 28.34
N GLU A 239 -25.17 22.62 27.27
CA GLU A 239 -24.23 21.51 27.33
C GLU A 239 -22.85 22.01 26.93
N VAL A 240 -21.85 21.78 27.78
CA VAL A 240 -20.44 22.12 27.56
C VAL A 240 -19.62 20.88 27.93
N ASP A 241 -18.76 20.42 27.03
CA ASP A 241 -17.95 19.20 27.18
C ASP A 241 -18.75 17.96 27.62
N GLY A 242 -19.94 17.76 27.03
CA GLY A 242 -20.83 16.65 27.36
C GLY A 242 -21.47 16.71 28.76
N THR A 243 -21.29 17.82 29.48
CA THR A 243 -21.89 18.08 30.80
C THR A 243 -23.00 19.13 30.67
N THR A 244 -24.20 18.81 31.15
CA THR A 244 -25.33 19.75 31.13
C THR A 244 -25.32 20.65 32.37
N TYR A 245 -25.38 21.96 32.14
CA TYR A 245 -25.51 23.00 33.16
C TYR A 245 -26.86 23.73 33.01
N THR A 246 -27.56 23.95 34.12
CA THR A 246 -28.76 24.79 34.14
C THR A 246 -28.39 26.23 34.51
N LEU A 247 -28.48 27.13 33.55
CA LEU A 247 -28.31 28.57 33.70
C LEU A 247 -29.62 29.24 34.07
N ASN A 248 -29.58 30.25 34.93
CA ASN A 248 -30.73 31.10 35.21
C ASN A 248 -30.30 32.48 35.69
N LEU A 249 -31.01 33.52 35.26
CA LEU A 249 -30.95 34.81 35.93
C LEU A 249 -31.94 34.82 37.08
N VAL A 250 -31.44 34.92 38.31
CA VAL A 250 -32.28 34.95 39.52
C VAL A 250 -32.54 36.36 40.04
N GLY A 251 -31.88 37.36 39.47
CA GLY A 251 -32.05 38.77 39.81
C GLY A 251 -31.20 39.67 38.93
N ALA A 252 -31.48 40.98 39.00
CA ALA A 252 -30.68 42.04 38.40
C ALA A 252 -30.86 43.34 39.20
N ASN A 253 -29.88 44.22 39.14
CA ASN A 253 -29.87 45.52 39.80
C ASN A 253 -29.72 46.63 38.75
N SER A 254 -30.74 47.47 38.62
CA SER A 254 -30.74 48.58 37.67
C SER A 254 -29.85 49.76 38.07
N ASP A 255 -29.41 49.83 39.35
CA ASP A 255 -28.62 50.95 39.84
C ASP A 255 -27.15 50.87 39.40
N ASP A 256 -26.65 49.66 39.11
CA ASP A 256 -25.25 49.37 38.74
C ASP A 256 -25.13 48.37 37.57
N SER A 257 -26.21 48.12 36.84
CA SER A 257 -26.28 47.19 35.71
C SER A 257 -25.78 45.77 36.01
N THR A 258 -25.85 45.31 37.26
CA THR A 258 -25.41 43.95 37.61
C THR A 258 -26.53 42.91 37.51
N VAL A 259 -26.18 41.69 37.12
CA VAL A 259 -27.05 40.51 37.10
C VAL A 259 -26.63 39.47 38.13
N HIS A 260 -27.58 38.64 38.56
CA HIS A 260 -27.34 37.49 39.42
C HIS A 260 -27.51 36.20 38.60
N VAL A 261 -26.39 35.70 38.08
CA VAL A 261 -26.32 34.49 37.27
C VAL A 261 -26.26 33.28 38.20
N SER A 262 -27.09 32.28 37.93
CA SER A 262 -27.09 31.00 38.60
C SER A 262 -26.66 29.88 37.65
N VAL A 263 -25.69 29.07 38.05
CA VAL A 263 -25.31 27.82 37.37
C VAL A 263 -25.58 26.67 38.34
N ASN A 264 -26.42 25.72 37.94
CA ASN A 264 -26.83 24.57 38.77
C ASN A 264 -27.32 24.95 40.19
N GLY A 265 -27.90 26.15 40.32
CA GLY A 265 -28.44 26.69 41.58
C GLY A 265 -27.43 27.47 42.44
N VAL A 266 -26.15 27.55 42.05
CA VAL A 266 -25.15 28.43 42.69
C VAL A 266 -25.17 29.78 42.01
N VAL A 267 -25.25 30.86 42.79
CA VAL A 267 -25.47 32.22 42.28
C VAL A 267 -24.24 33.09 42.48
N LYS A 268 -23.84 33.84 41.44
CA LYS A 268 -22.87 34.93 41.51
C LYS A 268 -23.48 36.22 40.97
N SER A 269 -23.05 37.34 41.53
CA SER A 269 -23.35 38.66 40.99
C SER A 269 -22.27 39.03 39.99
N MET A 270 -22.65 39.55 38.82
CA MET A 270 -21.77 39.85 37.70
C MET A 270 -22.23 41.15 37.03
N ALA A 271 -21.30 42.02 36.65
CA ALA A 271 -21.56 43.13 35.75
C ALA A 271 -21.34 42.69 34.28
N GLU A 272 -21.77 43.51 33.33
CA GLU A 272 -21.27 43.47 31.95
C GLU A 272 -19.73 43.56 31.96
N GLY A 273 -19.06 42.76 31.12
CA GLY A 273 -17.62 42.56 31.13
C GLY A 273 -17.07 41.62 32.22
N ASP A 274 -17.86 41.19 33.22
CA ASP A 274 -17.35 40.26 34.24
C ASP A 274 -17.25 38.82 33.71
N THR A 275 -16.09 38.19 33.87
CA THR A 275 -15.91 36.72 33.80
C THR A 275 -15.86 36.08 35.19
N LYS A 276 -16.61 34.99 35.43
CA LYS A 276 -16.55 34.20 36.68
C LYS A 276 -16.72 32.71 36.44
N THR A 277 -15.94 31.91 37.14
CA THR A 277 -16.16 30.46 37.25
C THR A 277 -17.23 30.16 38.31
N ILE A 278 -18.30 29.46 37.91
CA ILE A 278 -19.43 29.05 38.75
C ILE A 278 -19.63 27.54 38.61
N GLU A 279 -19.41 26.77 39.69
CA GLU A 279 -19.49 25.30 39.66
C GLU A 279 -18.60 24.65 38.58
N GLY A 280 -17.42 25.24 38.32
CA GLY A 280 -16.47 24.76 37.31
C GLY A 280 -16.71 25.31 35.90
N LEU A 281 -17.82 26.02 35.66
CA LEU A 281 -18.13 26.62 34.37
C LEU A 281 -17.70 28.09 34.33
N LYS A 282 -16.81 28.47 33.40
CA LYS A 282 -16.44 29.87 33.16
C LYS A 282 -17.58 30.55 32.38
N VAL A 283 -18.07 31.66 32.93
CA VAL A 283 -19.19 32.43 32.38
C VAL A 283 -18.76 33.88 32.27
N TYR A 284 -18.88 34.47 31.08
CA TYR A 284 -18.70 35.89 30.81
C TYR A 284 -20.06 36.54 30.50
N VAL A 285 -20.27 37.77 30.96
CA VAL A 285 -21.49 38.55 30.71
C VAL A 285 -21.20 39.55 29.61
N GLN A 286 -21.74 39.28 28.42
CA GLN A 286 -21.55 40.13 27.25
C GLN A 286 -22.44 41.37 27.28
N ASP A 287 -23.74 41.20 27.53
CA ASP A 287 -24.70 42.33 27.56
C ASP A 287 -25.70 42.11 28.68
N VAL A 288 -26.07 43.18 29.37
CA VAL A 288 -27.12 43.22 30.38
C VAL A 288 -28.25 44.19 29.99
N PHE A 289 -29.41 43.62 29.66
CA PHE A 289 -30.63 44.39 29.47
C PHE A 289 -31.53 44.35 30.71
N ILE A 290 -31.79 45.52 31.32
CA ILE A 290 -32.71 45.67 32.46
C ILE A 290 -33.83 46.65 32.10
N SER A 291 -35.09 46.22 32.22
CA SER A 291 -36.26 47.09 32.04
C SER A 291 -37.14 47.12 33.28
N THR A 292 -37.50 48.32 33.70
CA THR A 292 -38.48 48.60 34.76
C THR A 292 -39.80 49.13 34.20
N VAL A 293 -39.90 49.28 32.88
CA VAL A 293 -41.07 49.85 32.19
C VAL A 293 -41.98 48.72 31.72
N GLY A 294 -43.13 48.56 32.38
CA GLY A 294 -44.12 47.52 32.06
C GLY A 294 -44.00 46.23 32.90
N GLY A 295 -43.04 46.17 33.82
CA GLY A 295 -42.71 45.06 34.72
C GLY A 295 -41.21 45.09 35.02
N GLU A 296 -40.78 44.48 36.13
CA GLU A 296 -39.35 44.27 36.40
C GLU A 296 -38.91 43.04 35.60
N THR A 297 -38.08 43.25 34.57
CA THR A 297 -37.51 42.19 33.75
C THR A 297 -36.04 42.48 33.49
N ALA A 298 -35.26 41.41 33.35
CA ALA A 298 -33.88 41.48 32.93
C ALA A 298 -33.56 40.32 31.99
N SER A 299 -32.58 40.51 31.14
CA SER A 299 -31.95 39.46 30.35
C SER A 299 -30.46 39.75 30.23
N ALA A 300 -29.65 38.72 30.08
CA ALA A 300 -28.23 38.84 29.84
C ALA A 300 -27.81 37.88 28.73
N SER A 301 -26.96 38.35 27.83
CA SER A 301 -26.22 37.49 26.91
C SER A 301 -25.00 36.95 27.66
N LEU A 302 -24.88 35.63 27.76
CA LEU A 302 -23.80 34.98 28.49
C LEU A 302 -22.96 34.16 27.53
N PHE A 303 -21.64 34.29 27.62
CA PHE A 303 -20.69 33.37 27.00
C PHE A 303 -20.32 32.29 27.99
N ILE A 304 -20.55 31.05 27.61
CA ILE A 304 -20.41 29.87 28.45
C ILE A 304 -19.25 29.05 27.90
N GLY A 305 -18.34 28.61 28.79
CA GLY A 305 -17.04 28.09 28.35
C GLY A 305 -16.18 29.21 27.76
N SER A 306 -16.29 30.42 28.33
CA SER A 306 -15.60 31.59 27.77
C SER A 306 -14.09 31.45 27.94
N ARG A 307 -13.33 31.49 26.83
CA ARG A 307 -11.87 31.55 26.79
C ARG A 307 -11.43 33.00 26.70
N GLU A 308 -10.55 33.44 27.59
CA GLU A 308 -9.98 34.80 27.57
C GLU A 308 -8.62 34.77 26.90
N LEU A 309 -8.48 35.45 25.76
CA LEU A 309 -7.24 35.56 25.00
C LEU A 309 -6.69 36.97 25.13
N ASN A 310 -5.57 37.12 25.82
CA ASN A 310 -4.87 38.38 25.97
C ASN A 310 -3.70 38.44 24.96
N LEU A 311 -3.76 39.41 24.04
CA LEU A 311 -2.71 39.65 23.04
C LEU A 311 -1.64 40.64 23.50
N GLY A 312 -1.82 41.27 24.66
CA GLY A 312 -0.95 42.31 25.20
C GLY A 312 -1.08 43.67 24.50
N THR A 313 -0.06 44.51 24.68
CA THR A 313 -0.03 45.90 24.18
C THR A 313 1.07 46.18 23.15
N ALA A 314 2.03 45.27 22.94
CA ALA A 314 3.20 45.58 22.12
C ALA A 314 2.90 45.50 20.61
N TYR A 315 3.40 46.49 19.87
CA TYR A 315 3.35 46.52 18.40
C TYR A 315 4.77 46.43 17.84
N GLY A 316 4.93 45.70 16.74
CA GLY A 316 6.21 45.58 16.05
C GLY A 316 7.20 44.60 16.69
N SER A 317 6.77 43.78 17.65
CA SER A 317 7.55 42.70 18.27
C SER A 317 6.65 41.50 18.57
N TRP A 318 7.26 40.31 18.57
CA TRP A 318 6.59 39.11 19.09
C TRP A 318 6.49 39.19 20.61
N GLN A 319 5.35 38.73 21.14
CA GLN A 319 5.07 38.63 22.56
C GLN A 319 4.25 37.36 22.83
N ASP A 320 4.43 36.78 24.00
CA ASP A 320 3.65 35.62 24.46
C ASP A 320 2.18 36.03 24.61
N VAL A 321 1.26 35.10 24.33
CA VAL A 321 -0.18 35.29 24.56
C VAL A 321 -0.59 34.63 25.86
N GLU A 322 -1.56 35.20 26.56
CA GLU A 322 -2.18 34.53 27.71
C GLU A 322 -3.54 33.99 27.29
N LEU A 323 -3.79 32.71 27.59
CA LEU A 323 -5.09 32.09 27.47
C LEU A 323 -5.59 31.75 28.88
N ASP A 324 -6.74 32.29 29.25
CA ASP A 324 -7.36 32.12 30.57
C ASP A 324 -6.47 32.51 31.76
N ASP A 325 -5.81 33.66 31.67
CA ASP A 325 -4.86 34.20 32.66
C ASP A 325 -3.54 33.39 32.79
N GLU A 326 -3.27 32.45 31.88
CA GLU A 326 -2.04 31.66 31.85
C GLU A 326 -1.31 31.86 30.53
N GLU A 327 0.01 32.07 30.58
CA GLU A 327 0.86 32.16 29.38
C GLU A 327 0.75 30.87 28.57
N LEU A 328 0.42 30.99 27.28
CA LEU A 328 0.29 29.86 26.37
C LEU A 328 1.66 29.56 25.74
N GLU A 329 2.37 28.60 26.32
CA GLU A 329 3.70 28.21 25.89
C GLU A 329 3.73 27.85 24.39
N GLY A 330 4.82 28.21 23.70
CA GLY A 330 4.96 27.98 22.26
C GLY A 330 4.07 28.84 21.37
N VAL A 331 3.22 29.73 21.90
CA VAL A 331 2.34 30.60 21.10
C VAL A 331 2.67 32.07 21.33
N GLU A 332 2.98 32.76 20.23
CA GLU A 332 3.29 34.20 20.27
C GLU A 332 2.44 34.96 19.24
N VAL A 333 2.16 36.23 19.55
CA VAL A 333 1.46 37.16 18.66
C VAL A 333 2.37 38.32 18.24
N TYR A 334 2.17 38.81 17.02
CA TYR A 334 2.79 40.01 16.48
C TYR A 334 1.71 40.94 15.94
N LEU A 335 1.54 42.08 16.59
CA LEU A 335 0.64 43.14 16.15
C LEU A 335 1.39 44.11 15.23
N THR A 336 0.85 44.35 14.04
CA THR A 336 1.38 45.34 13.08
C THR A 336 0.45 46.53 12.98
N GLY A 337 1.01 47.72 12.75
CA GLY A 337 0.27 48.96 12.60
C GLY A 337 0.68 49.99 13.66
N LEU A 338 -0.27 50.78 14.10
CA LEU A 338 -0.15 51.71 15.23
C LEU A 338 -1.02 51.21 16.37
N GLU A 339 -0.74 51.65 17.60
CA GLU A 339 -1.47 51.24 18.82
C GLU A 339 -2.99 51.52 18.76
N ASN A 340 -3.45 52.35 17.82
CA ASN A 340 -4.86 52.69 17.59
C ASN A 340 -5.31 52.47 16.14
N ALA A 341 -4.55 51.71 15.36
CA ALA A 341 -4.80 51.39 13.96
C ALA A 341 -4.02 50.11 13.61
N THR A 342 -4.59 48.97 13.98
CA THR A 342 -4.01 47.64 13.78
C THR A 342 -4.23 47.22 12.35
N SER A 343 -3.16 46.98 11.61
CA SER A 343 -3.24 46.55 10.21
C SER A 343 -3.14 45.03 10.07
N ARG A 344 -2.59 44.32 11.06
CA ARG A 344 -2.40 42.87 10.99
C ARG A 344 -2.27 42.26 12.37
N ILE A 345 -2.86 41.09 12.56
CA ILE A 345 -2.68 40.22 13.73
C ILE A 345 -2.07 38.91 13.22
N ARG A 346 -0.87 38.58 13.70
CA ARG A 346 -0.17 37.35 13.31
C ARG A 346 0.12 36.51 14.53
N PHE A 347 -0.23 35.23 14.51
CA PHE A 347 0.19 34.25 15.50
C PHE A 347 1.22 33.31 14.90
N ARG A 348 2.11 32.77 15.75
CA ARG A 348 2.98 31.65 15.41
C ARG A 348 2.91 30.62 16.52
N ILE A 349 3.04 29.35 16.14
CA ILE A 349 2.94 28.22 17.05
C ILE A 349 4.20 27.39 16.88
N ASP A 350 4.94 27.18 17.97
CA ASP A 350 6.14 26.36 18.04
C ASP A 350 5.85 25.03 18.77
N PRO A 351 5.59 23.92 18.06
CA PRO A 351 5.35 22.59 18.63
C PRO A 351 6.47 22.14 19.57
N ARG A 352 7.71 22.57 19.34
CA ARG A 352 8.88 22.19 20.14
C ARG A 352 8.90 22.79 21.55
N GLN A 353 7.93 23.65 21.87
CA GLN A 353 7.71 24.16 23.23
C GLN A 353 6.43 23.60 23.84
N LEU A 354 5.74 22.71 23.12
CA LEU A 354 4.48 22.13 23.55
C LEU A 354 4.72 20.66 23.91
N GLU A 355 4.34 20.28 25.13
CA GLU A 355 4.42 18.91 25.60
C GLU A 355 3.41 18.03 24.85
N ASN A 356 3.91 16.98 24.21
CA ASN A 356 3.13 15.88 23.68
C ASN A 356 2.61 15.02 24.85
N ALA A 357 1.28 14.95 24.99
CA ALA A 357 0.64 14.24 26.10
C ALA A 357 0.87 12.73 26.10
N ASP A 358 1.17 12.14 24.94
CA ASP A 358 1.38 10.69 24.80
C ASP A 358 2.82 10.27 25.16
N THR A 359 3.81 11.11 24.81
CA THR A 359 5.23 10.84 25.08
C THR A 359 5.71 11.48 26.38
N GLY A 360 5.13 12.62 26.78
CA GLY A 360 5.60 13.46 27.89
C GLY A 360 6.84 14.29 27.55
N GLU A 361 7.12 14.45 26.26
CA GLU A 361 8.24 15.23 25.70
C GLU A 361 7.70 16.31 24.74
N ASP A 362 8.50 17.29 24.36
CA ASP A 362 8.09 18.33 23.42
C ASP A 362 7.89 17.75 22.00
N TYR A 363 7.06 18.39 21.15
CA TYR A 363 6.89 17.95 19.75
C TYR A 363 8.10 18.35 18.88
N ASP A 364 9.21 17.62 19.06
CA ASP A 364 10.39 17.70 18.19
C ASP A 364 10.20 16.93 16.87
N TRP A 365 9.28 15.97 16.86
CA TRP A 365 8.98 15.11 15.71
C TRP A 365 7.55 14.59 15.76
N LEU A 366 7.06 14.07 14.62
CA LEU A 366 5.81 13.31 14.53
C LEU A 366 6.09 11.97 13.83
N ALA A 367 5.80 10.84 14.48
CA ALA A 367 5.89 9.55 13.80
C ALA A 367 4.72 9.37 12.84
N LEU A 368 4.86 8.40 11.95
CA LEU A 368 3.81 8.06 11.00
C LEU A 368 2.55 7.60 11.73
N GLY A 369 1.45 8.31 11.51
CA GLY A 369 0.17 8.19 12.21
C GLY A 369 -0.09 9.25 13.28
N ASP A 370 0.92 10.02 13.69
CA ASP A 370 0.78 11.03 14.74
C ASP A 370 0.12 12.32 14.24
N THR A 371 -0.40 13.09 15.19
CA THR A 371 -1.03 14.38 14.96
C THR A 371 -0.54 15.39 15.97
N PHE A 372 -0.09 16.55 15.51
CA PHE A 372 0.05 17.75 16.32
C PHE A 372 -1.22 18.59 16.17
N ALA A 373 -1.83 18.99 17.28
CA ALA A 373 -2.98 19.90 17.29
C ALA A 373 -2.54 21.26 17.85
N ASP A 374 -2.81 22.32 17.11
CA ASP A 374 -2.51 23.66 17.56
C ASP A 374 -3.40 24.05 18.76
N PRO A 375 -2.83 24.62 19.84
CA PRO A 375 -3.56 24.81 21.08
C PRO A 375 -4.53 26.00 21.07
N LEU A 376 -4.48 26.87 20.05
CA LEU A 376 -5.25 28.12 20.03
C LEU A 376 -6.51 28.01 19.15
N PHE A 377 -6.35 27.54 17.91
CA PHE A 377 -7.37 27.47 16.87
C PHE A 377 -7.82 26.03 16.55
N GLY A 378 -7.04 25.02 16.96
CA GLY A 378 -7.40 23.61 16.84
C GLY A 378 -7.17 22.98 15.47
N PHE A 379 -6.39 23.59 14.58
CA PHE A 379 -5.87 22.96 13.38
C PHE A 379 -4.93 21.81 13.73
N GLU A 380 -4.93 20.78 12.90
CA GLU A 380 -4.18 19.55 13.11
C GLU A 380 -3.20 19.33 11.95
N LEU A 381 -1.90 19.25 12.27
CA LEU A 381 -0.86 18.77 11.38
C LEU A 381 -0.73 17.26 11.57
N LYS A 382 -0.93 16.49 10.50
CA LYS A 382 -0.99 15.03 10.54
C LYS A 382 0.08 14.44 9.63
N PHE A 383 0.92 13.57 10.17
CA PHE A 383 1.76 12.70 9.35
C PHE A 383 1.06 11.35 9.24
N VAL A 384 0.52 11.02 8.06
CA VAL A 384 -0.55 10.02 7.95
C VAL A 384 -0.04 8.65 7.53
N GLU A 385 0.66 8.58 6.41
CA GLU A 385 1.09 7.31 5.84
C GLU A 385 2.31 7.43 4.93
N ALA A 386 2.90 6.26 4.66
CA ALA A 386 3.90 6.01 3.63
C ALA A 386 3.28 4.99 2.67
N VAL A 387 3.24 5.29 1.38
CA VAL A 387 2.65 4.41 0.37
C VAL A 387 3.71 4.06 -0.67
N PRO A 388 4.11 2.78 -0.79
CA PRO A 388 3.78 1.66 0.09
C PRO A 388 4.49 1.73 1.45
N ALA A 389 3.92 1.13 2.49
CA ALA A 389 4.55 1.08 3.82
C ALA A 389 5.93 0.40 3.77
N LEU A 390 6.90 0.88 4.56
CA LEU A 390 8.33 0.49 4.49
C LEU A 390 8.61 -1.02 4.52
N THR A 391 7.77 -1.78 5.21
CA THR A 391 7.91 -3.23 5.40
C THR A 391 6.70 -4.01 4.89
N ALA A 392 5.92 -3.42 3.97
CA ALA A 392 4.76 -4.09 3.41
C ALA A 392 5.16 -5.38 2.68
N ASP A 393 4.38 -6.46 2.86
CA ASP A 393 4.54 -7.73 2.12
C ASP A 393 4.38 -7.57 0.59
N SER A 394 3.88 -6.41 0.13
CA SER A 394 3.78 -6.04 -1.29
C SER A 394 5.13 -5.63 -1.90
N ARG A 395 6.12 -5.28 -1.07
CA ARG A 395 7.46 -4.91 -1.54
C ARG A 395 8.23 -6.14 -2.01
N ASP A 396 9.01 -5.94 -3.06
CA ASP A 396 9.93 -6.95 -3.53
C ASP A 396 11.08 -7.12 -2.53
N TYR A 397 11.55 -8.35 -2.37
CA TYR A 397 12.47 -8.74 -1.31
C TYR A 397 13.72 -9.38 -1.89
N VAL A 398 14.87 -8.85 -1.46
CA VAL A 398 16.18 -9.38 -1.80
C VAL A 398 16.98 -9.62 -0.54
N ARG A 399 17.71 -10.74 -0.51
CA ARG A 399 18.56 -11.11 0.60
C ARG A 399 19.94 -11.53 0.15
N PHE A 400 20.95 -10.98 0.82
CA PHE A 400 22.33 -11.44 0.78
C PHE A 400 22.67 -12.07 2.12
N LYS A 401 23.25 -13.26 2.11
CA LYS A 401 23.61 -13.98 3.32
C LYS A 401 24.91 -14.75 3.16
N SER A 402 25.80 -14.62 4.12
CA SER A 402 26.99 -15.44 4.20
C SER A 402 26.64 -16.89 4.57
N SER A 403 27.20 -17.84 3.85
CA SER A 403 27.03 -19.28 4.06
C SER A 403 28.40 -19.97 4.06
N ASN A 404 29.15 -19.77 5.15
CA ASN A 404 30.56 -20.16 5.26
C ASN A 404 31.45 -19.39 4.25
N GLU A 405 31.89 -20.07 3.18
CA GLU A 405 32.77 -19.49 2.16
C GLU A 405 31.98 -18.92 0.97
N ASP A 406 30.66 -19.14 0.91
CA ASP A 406 29.80 -18.70 -0.19
C ASP A 406 28.93 -17.51 0.22
N LEU A 407 28.66 -16.61 -0.72
CA LEU A 407 27.62 -15.59 -0.59
C LEU A 407 26.34 -16.15 -1.19
N GLU A 408 25.32 -16.42 -0.39
CA GLU A 408 23.98 -16.75 -0.86
C GLU A 408 23.23 -15.47 -1.21
N PHE A 409 22.60 -15.46 -2.38
CA PHE A 409 21.78 -14.37 -2.89
C PHE A 409 20.41 -14.91 -3.26
N THR A 410 19.36 -14.33 -2.69
CA THR A 410 17.96 -14.66 -2.97
C THR A 410 17.25 -13.44 -3.55
N PHE A 411 16.52 -13.64 -4.65
CA PHE A 411 15.68 -12.63 -5.28
C PHE A 411 14.48 -13.28 -5.96
N THR A 412 13.42 -12.50 -6.15
CA THR A 412 12.31 -12.85 -7.05
C THR A 412 12.50 -12.06 -8.34
N ASN A 413 12.36 -12.69 -9.50
CA ASN A 413 12.44 -11.99 -10.79
C ASN A 413 11.07 -11.40 -11.19
N HIS A 414 11.04 -10.72 -12.34
CA HIS A 414 9.83 -10.07 -12.86
C HIS A 414 8.62 -10.99 -13.13
N ASP A 415 8.80 -12.30 -13.27
CA ASP A 415 7.68 -13.24 -13.43
C ASP A 415 7.22 -13.91 -12.13
N GLY A 416 7.76 -13.48 -10.99
CA GLY A 416 7.41 -13.98 -9.67
C GLY A 416 8.10 -15.29 -9.30
N THR A 417 9.13 -15.70 -10.03
CA THR A 417 9.95 -16.88 -9.72
C THR A 417 11.09 -16.49 -8.76
N GLU A 418 11.15 -17.14 -7.61
CA GLU A 418 12.24 -16.97 -6.64
C GLU A 418 13.46 -17.82 -7.03
N TYR A 419 14.65 -17.24 -6.89
CA TYR A 419 15.94 -17.90 -7.09
C TYR A 419 16.80 -17.73 -5.85
N THR A 420 17.52 -18.78 -5.47
CA THR A 420 18.62 -18.72 -4.50
C THR A 420 19.88 -19.26 -5.15
N VAL A 421 20.92 -18.43 -5.27
CA VAL A 421 22.17 -18.74 -5.96
C VAL A 421 23.37 -18.26 -5.17
N SER A 422 24.56 -18.74 -5.51
CA SER A 422 25.81 -18.32 -4.87
C SER A 422 26.73 -17.67 -5.90
N PRO A 423 26.64 -16.35 -6.14
CA PRO A 423 27.43 -15.69 -7.18
C PRO A 423 28.91 -15.53 -6.80
N TYR A 424 29.22 -15.48 -5.51
CA TYR A 424 30.60 -15.35 -5.01
C TYR A 424 30.96 -16.46 -4.02
N ARG A 425 32.23 -16.83 -4.04
CA ARG A 425 32.87 -17.70 -3.05
C ARG A 425 34.24 -17.16 -2.68
N TRP A 426 34.63 -17.34 -1.44
CA TRP A 426 36.00 -17.15 -1.01
C TRP A 426 36.81 -18.45 -1.11
N LEU A 427 38.00 -18.37 -1.71
CA LEU A 427 38.93 -19.49 -1.75
C LEU A 427 40.22 -19.16 -1.01
N THR A 428 40.65 -20.08 -0.14
CA THR A 428 41.88 -19.92 0.64
C THR A 428 43.09 -19.64 -0.24
N GLY A 429 43.64 -18.43 -0.10
CA GLY A 429 44.83 -17.98 -0.83
C GLY A 429 44.57 -17.41 -2.23
N VAL A 430 43.30 -17.28 -2.65
CA VAL A 430 42.88 -16.77 -3.98
C VAL A 430 42.03 -15.49 -3.87
N ASN A 431 41.48 -15.17 -2.70
CA ASN A 431 40.47 -14.12 -2.42
C ASN A 431 39.07 -14.52 -2.91
N ILE A 432 38.11 -13.59 -2.86
CA ILE A 432 36.75 -13.77 -3.37
C ILE A 432 36.79 -13.90 -4.88
N THR A 433 36.11 -14.91 -5.42
CA THR A 433 35.97 -15.25 -6.83
C THR A 433 34.49 -15.55 -7.11
N ASP A 434 34.18 -15.88 -8.36
CA ASP A 434 32.94 -16.52 -8.75
C ASP A 434 32.57 -17.73 -7.85
N GLY A 435 31.27 -17.93 -7.63
CA GLY A 435 30.77 -19.06 -6.86
C GLY A 435 31.06 -20.41 -7.50
N GLU A 436 30.83 -21.50 -6.75
CA GLU A 436 31.02 -22.84 -7.32
C GLU A 436 30.14 -23.03 -8.56
N ASP A 437 30.79 -23.34 -9.68
CA ASP A 437 30.20 -23.50 -11.01
C ASP A 437 29.48 -22.26 -11.58
N PHE A 438 29.41 -21.14 -10.84
CA PHE A 438 28.81 -19.89 -11.31
C PHE A 438 29.77 -19.13 -12.21
N ASP A 439 29.31 -18.64 -13.36
CA ASP A 439 30.11 -17.80 -14.25
C ASP A 439 29.53 -16.39 -14.30
N LEU A 440 30.30 -15.43 -13.79
CA LEU A 440 29.96 -14.00 -13.80
C LEU A 440 30.60 -13.23 -14.96
N ASP A 441 31.43 -13.88 -15.77
CA ASP A 441 31.93 -13.25 -16.98
C ASP A 441 30.91 -13.42 -18.12
N ALA A 442 30.79 -12.39 -18.98
CA ALA A 442 30.01 -12.50 -20.20
C ALA A 442 30.65 -13.53 -21.15
N GLN A 443 30.08 -14.73 -21.21
CA GLN A 443 30.58 -15.84 -22.02
C GLN A 443 29.57 -16.27 -23.08
N ASN A 444 30.09 -16.67 -24.24
CA ASN A 444 29.28 -17.32 -25.27
C ASN A 444 29.50 -18.83 -25.29
N SER A 445 30.39 -19.39 -24.46
CA SER A 445 30.76 -20.81 -24.45
C SER A 445 30.63 -21.34 -23.04
N ILE A 446 29.65 -22.20 -22.81
CA ILE A 446 29.29 -22.72 -21.50
C ILE A 446 29.70 -24.19 -21.41
N ALA A 447 30.47 -24.52 -20.38
CA ALA A 447 30.86 -25.90 -20.08
C ALA A 447 29.81 -26.55 -19.16
N LYS A 448 29.77 -27.88 -19.17
CA LYS A 448 28.88 -28.62 -18.27
C LYS A 448 29.09 -28.24 -16.80
N ASP A 449 27.98 -28.30 -16.07
CA ASP A 449 27.75 -27.95 -14.68
C ASP A 449 27.80 -26.44 -14.41
N THR A 450 28.20 -25.61 -15.40
CA THR A 450 28.20 -24.14 -15.27
C THR A 450 26.80 -23.55 -15.09
N ILE A 451 26.69 -22.66 -14.10
CA ILE A 451 25.54 -21.81 -13.80
C ILE A 451 25.78 -20.44 -14.44
N PHE A 452 24.79 -19.92 -15.15
CA PHE A 452 24.86 -18.65 -15.86
C PHE A 452 23.49 -17.97 -15.93
N ILE A 453 23.49 -16.66 -16.13
CA ILE A 453 22.28 -15.84 -16.20
C ILE A 453 21.97 -15.53 -17.66
N LEU A 454 20.68 -15.61 -18.02
CA LEU A 454 20.14 -15.07 -19.26
C LEU A 454 18.94 -14.16 -18.99
N GLU A 455 18.66 -13.29 -19.95
CA GLU A 455 17.51 -12.41 -19.97
C GLU A 455 16.47 -12.93 -20.98
N GLU A 456 15.20 -12.95 -20.58
CA GLU A 456 14.06 -13.09 -21.48
C GLU A 456 13.46 -11.72 -21.77
N ASP A 457 12.89 -11.59 -22.97
CA ASP A 457 12.22 -10.36 -23.41
C ASP A 457 13.10 -9.10 -23.30
N SER A 458 14.38 -9.18 -23.66
CA SER A 458 15.37 -8.08 -23.49
C SER A 458 15.10 -6.76 -24.21
N SER A 459 13.99 -6.68 -24.94
CA SER A 459 13.48 -5.45 -25.58
C SER A 459 12.22 -4.89 -24.92
N SER A 460 11.73 -5.54 -23.85
CA SER A 460 10.59 -5.15 -23.02
C SER A 460 10.95 -4.00 -22.08
N SER A 461 9.93 -3.31 -21.55
CA SER A 461 10.08 -2.47 -20.35
C SER A 461 10.30 -3.31 -19.08
N GLU A 462 9.92 -4.59 -19.15
CA GLU A 462 9.88 -5.55 -18.03
C GLU A 462 10.68 -6.81 -18.43
N PRO A 463 12.01 -6.77 -18.40
CA PRO A 463 12.85 -7.93 -18.71
C PRO A 463 12.80 -8.98 -17.60
N VAL A 464 12.90 -10.26 -17.96
CA VAL A 464 12.84 -11.35 -16.98
C VAL A 464 14.18 -12.06 -16.89
N SER A 465 14.80 -12.06 -15.72
CA SER A 465 16.03 -12.84 -15.49
C SER A 465 15.75 -14.32 -15.25
N ARG A 466 16.60 -15.16 -15.83
CA ARG A 466 16.61 -16.62 -15.67
C ARG A 466 18.00 -17.09 -15.28
N VAL A 467 18.09 -17.97 -14.30
CA VAL A 467 19.36 -18.62 -13.93
C VAL A 467 19.31 -20.08 -14.33
N PHE A 468 20.21 -20.47 -15.24
CA PHE A 468 20.30 -21.84 -15.75
C PHE A 468 21.58 -22.52 -15.31
N GLU A 469 21.51 -23.82 -15.09
CA GLU A 469 22.65 -24.72 -14.97
C GLU A 469 22.71 -25.64 -16.19
N PHE A 470 23.82 -25.65 -16.90
CA PHE A 470 24.01 -26.53 -18.05
C PHE A 470 24.36 -27.96 -17.59
N ARG A 471 23.43 -28.90 -17.66
CA ARG A 471 23.58 -30.28 -17.16
C ARG A 471 24.42 -31.20 -18.08
N GLY A 472 24.70 -30.75 -19.30
CA GLY A 472 25.47 -31.50 -20.29
C GLY A 472 24.73 -31.71 -21.61
N SER A 473 25.40 -32.34 -22.57
CA SER A 473 24.88 -32.53 -23.93
C SER A 473 25.11 -33.95 -24.43
N ASP A 474 24.28 -34.41 -25.36
CA ASP A 474 24.45 -35.68 -26.08
C ASP A 474 24.66 -35.42 -27.57
N LEU A 475 25.91 -35.53 -28.01
CA LEU A 475 26.30 -35.38 -29.42
C LEU A 475 25.63 -36.40 -30.36
N SER A 476 25.12 -37.51 -29.85
CA SER A 476 24.47 -38.54 -30.68
C SER A 476 23.03 -38.18 -31.02
N ASP A 477 22.36 -37.45 -30.13
CA ASP A 477 20.97 -37.00 -30.30
C ASP A 477 20.87 -35.50 -30.66
N ASP A 478 22.00 -34.77 -30.65
CA ASP A 478 22.11 -33.33 -30.95
C ASP A 478 21.28 -32.47 -29.98
N GLU A 479 21.22 -32.90 -28.73
CA GLU A 479 20.43 -32.31 -27.65
C GLU A 479 21.33 -31.85 -26.48
N ALA A 480 20.95 -30.74 -25.85
CA ALA A 480 21.58 -30.19 -24.66
C ALA A 480 20.54 -30.03 -23.55
N SER A 481 20.94 -30.29 -22.30
CA SER A 481 20.05 -30.26 -21.13
C SER A 481 20.42 -29.11 -20.20
N PHE A 482 19.44 -28.32 -19.81
CA PHE A 482 19.58 -27.16 -18.93
C PHE A 482 18.60 -27.30 -17.78
N LYS A 483 19.02 -27.00 -16.56
CA LYS A 483 18.13 -26.88 -15.41
C LYS A 483 17.89 -25.41 -15.14
N ASP A 484 16.63 -24.99 -15.17
CA ASP A 484 16.23 -23.71 -14.60
C ASP A 484 16.25 -23.84 -13.06
N LEU A 485 17.01 -22.97 -12.39
CA LEU A 485 17.20 -23.03 -10.94
C LEU A 485 16.00 -22.51 -10.16
N GLY A 486 15.14 -21.66 -10.75
CA GLY A 486 13.96 -21.12 -10.07
C GLY A 486 12.78 -22.08 -10.09
N SER A 487 12.53 -22.72 -11.24
CA SER A 487 11.43 -23.69 -11.40
C SER A 487 11.80 -25.14 -11.10
N ASP A 488 13.09 -25.43 -10.88
CA ASP A 488 13.68 -26.77 -10.84
C ASP A 488 13.45 -27.60 -12.13
N GLN A 489 12.90 -27.01 -13.20
CA GLN A 489 12.59 -27.70 -14.43
C GLN A 489 13.86 -27.97 -15.25
N THR A 490 13.94 -29.18 -15.81
CA THR A 490 14.96 -29.51 -16.82
C THR A 490 14.39 -29.33 -18.23
N LEU A 491 15.03 -28.46 -19.00
CA LEU A 491 14.77 -28.18 -20.40
C LEU A 491 15.76 -28.97 -21.27
N THR A 492 15.26 -29.66 -22.28
CA THR A 492 16.09 -30.31 -23.30
C THR A 492 15.85 -29.60 -24.63
N VAL A 493 16.92 -29.08 -25.23
CA VAL A 493 16.87 -28.29 -26.46
C VAL A 493 17.77 -28.90 -27.52
N GLY A 494 17.33 -28.88 -28.77
CA GLY A 494 18.15 -29.28 -29.90
C GLY A 494 19.19 -28.22 -30.26
N SER A 495 20.25 -28.63 -30.93
CA SER A 495 21.24 -27.69 -31.49
C SER A 495 20.59 -26.77 -32.54
N GLY A 496 20.66 -25.46 -32.30
CA GLY A 496 20.05 -24.40 -33.08
C GLY A 496 18.70 -23.90 -32.53
N ASP A 497 18.13 -24.57 -31.52
CA ASP A 497 16.89 -24.16 -30.87
C ASP A 497 17.14 -23.14 -29.77
N THR A 498 16.10 -22.38 -29.40
CA THR A 498 16.15 -21.39 -28.32
C THR A 498 16.02 -22.05 -26.96
N LEU A 499 16.74 -21.53 -25.96
CA LEU A 499 16.61 -21.97 -24.57
C LEU A 499 15.47 -21.20 -23.88
N GLY A 500 14.36 -21.87 -23.60
CA GLY A 500 13.16 -21.20 -23.07
C GLY A 500 12.67 -20.10 -24.02
N ASP A 501 12.20 -19.00 -23.44
CA ASP A 501 11.73 -17.81 -24.18
C ASP A 501 12.79 -16.70 -24.27
N THR A 502 14.04 -17.00 -23.89
CA THR A 502 15.19 -16.06 -23.92
C THR A 502 15.54 -15.52 -25.31
N GLY A 503 15.10 -16.20 -26.37
CA GLY A 503 15.55 -15.91 -27.74
C GLY A 503 17.02 -16.26 -28.01
N VAL A 504 17.75 -16.79 -27.02
CA VAL A 504 19.14 -17.25 -27.17
C VAL A 504 19.14 -18.67 -27.72
N THR A 505 19.75 -18.87 -28.90
CA THR A 505 19.89 -20.19 -29.51
C THR A 505 21.14 -20.91 -29.00
N ILE A 506 21.01 -22.20 -28.74
CA ILE A 506 22.08 -23.07 -28.25
C ILE A 506 22.70 -23.83 -29.40
N THR A 507 24.03 -23.80 -29.56
CA THR A 507 24.75 -24.64 -30.52
C THR A 507 25.69 -25.58 -29.79
N ILE A 508 25.56 -26.88 -29.98
CA ILE A 508 26.47 -27.86 -29.37
C ILE A 508 27.81 -27.83 -30.12
N ASP A 509 28.88 -27.44 -29.44
CA ASP A 509 30.22 -27.29 -30.04
C ASP A 509 31.07 -28.55 -29.86
N ALA A 510 31.02 -29.12 -28.66
CA ALA A 510 31.71 -30.34 -28.28
C ALA A 510 30.93 -31.09 -27.19
N ASP A 511 31.42 -32.27 -26.84
CA ASP A 511 30.85 -33.06 -25.74
C ASP A 511 30.89 -32.21 -24.46
N ASP A 512 29.73 -31.97 -23.86
CA ASP A 512 29.55 -31.17 -22.65
C ASP A 512 30.02 -29.69 -22.79
N ILE A 513 29.97 -29.14 -24.01
CA ILE A 513 30.22 -27.71 -24.28
C ILE A 513 29.21 -27.17 -25.29
N VAL A 514 28.53 -26.08 -24.92
CA VAL A 514 27.56 -25.37 -25.79
C VAL A 514 27.99 -23.93 -26.04
N ASN A 515 27.62 -23.40 -27.20
CA ASN A 515 27.76 -21.99 -27.53
C ASN A 515 26.40 -21.30 -27.54
N LEU A 516 26.33 -20.11 -26.94
CA LEU A 516 25.19 -19.23 -26.89
C LEU A 516 25.24 -18.21 -28.03
N SER A 517 24.09 -17.85 -28.62
CA SER A 517 24.03 -16.80 -29.65
C SER A 517 24.16 -15.37 -29.11
N ALA A 518 23.96 -15.18 -27.81
CA ALA A 518 24.21 -13.97 -27.03
C ALA A 518 25.05 -14.35 -25.80
N ALA A 519 25.80 -13.42 -25.23
CA ALA A 519 26.59 -13.72 -24.04
C ALA A 519 25.67 -13.97 -22.83
N SER A 520 26.15 -14.73 -21.85
CA SER A 520 25.57 -14.71 -20.50
C SER A 520 25.70 -13.32 -19.87
N GLU A 521 24.80 -13.05 -18.94
CA GLU A 521 24.75 -11.79 -18.20
C GLU A 521 25.37 -11.95 -16.79
N ASN A 522 25.76 -10.83 -16.19
CA ASN A 522 26.26 -10.76 -14.82
C ASN A 522 25.34 -9.94 -13.90
N TYR A 523 24.08 -9.78 -14.30
CA TYR A 523 23.07 -9.04 -13.56
C TYR A 523 21.73 -9.77 -13.59
N VAL A 524 20.88 -9.46 -12.63
CA VAL A 524 19.48 -9.89 -12.59
C VAL A 524 18.54 -8.70 -12.43
N TYR A 525 17.32 -8.84 -12.91
CA TYR A 525 16.20 -7.94 -12.62
C TYR A 525 15.29 -8.58 -11.58
N THR A 526 14.96 -7.82 -10.54
CA THR A 526 14.06 -8.25 -9.47
C THR A 526 12.59 -8.09 -9.89
N ALA A 527 11.63 -8.45 -9.03
CA ALA A 527 10.21 -8.35 -9.30
C ALA A 527 9.71 -6.90 -9.37
N SER A 528 10.36 -5.99 -8.63
CA SER A 528 10.15 -4.54 -8.74
C SER A 528 10.89 -3.90 -9.91
N GLY A 529 11.70 -4.65 -10.66
CA GLY A 529 12.48 -4.13 -11.78
C GLY A 529 13.85 -3.56 -11.39
N ALA A 530 14.26 -3.61 -10.13
CA ALA A 530 15.61 -3.23 -9.72
C ALA A 530 16.64 -4.15 -10.39
N LYS A 531 17.74 -3.57 -10.87
CA LYS A 531 18.81 -4.34 -11.53
C LYS A 531 19.99 -4.52 -10.58
N ILE A 532 20.34 -5.77 -10.32
CA ILE A 532 21.43 -6.15 -9.42
C ILE A 532 22.58 -6.71 -10.26
N THR A 533 23.66 -5.95 -10.37
CA THR A 533 24.86 -6.30 -11.14
C THR A 533 25.99 -6.77 -10.24
N PHE A 534 26.51 -7.96 -10.51
CA PHE A 534 27.66 -8.53 -9.82
C PHE A 534 28.97 -8.17 -10.55
N GLN A 535 29.86 -7.45 -9.88
CA GLN A 535 31.15 -7.05 -10.44
C GLN A 535 32.32 -7.78 -9.79
N LEU A 536 33.07 -8.53 -10.59
CA LEU A 536 34.26 -9.24 -10.15
C LEU A 536 35.55 -8.44 -10.46
N ASP A 537 36.23 -7.93 -9.44
CA ASP A 537 37.62 -7.48 -9.51
C ASP A 537 38.57 -8.64 -9.21
N THR A 538 39.36 -9.01 -10.23
CA THR A 538 40.35 -10.10 -10.17
C THR A 538 41.69 -9.67 -9.57
N THR A 539 41.79 -8.44 -9.07
CA THR A 539 42.97 -7.92 -8.37
C THR A 539 43.05 -8.48 -6.94
N ALA A 540 44.25 -8.85 -6.51
CA ALA A 540 44.42 -9.50 -5.21
C ALA A 540 44.09 -8.59 -4.00
N ASN A 541 43.35 -9.12 -3.02
CA ASN A 541 42.88 -8.48 -1.79
C ASN A 541 41.93 -7.28 -2.04
N VAL A 542 41.09 -7.37 -3.06
CA VAL A 542 40.07 -6.37 -3.35
C VAL A 542 38.70 -6.92 -2.92
N THR A 543 37.87 -6.04 -2.37
CA THR A 543 36.45 -6.29 -2.10
C THR A 543 35.68 -6.36 -3.41
N GLN A 544 34.64 -7.19 -3.50
CA GLN A 544 33.77 -7.22 -4.67
C GLN A 544 32.67 -6.17 -4.52
N GLU A 545 32.17 -5.66 -5.64
CA GLU A 545 31.07 -4.70 -5.66
C GLU A 545 29.84 -5.36 -6.28
N ILE A 546 28.69 -5.14 -5.65
CA ILE A 546 27.38 -5.42 -6.21
C ILE A 546 26.71 -4.07 -6.37
N VAL A 547 26.35 -3.73 -7.60
CA VAL A 547 25.66 -2.47 -7.91
C VAL A 547 24.18 -2.76 -8.03
N VAL A 548 23.38 -2.04 -7.28
CA VAL A 548 21.93 -2.04 -7.38
C VAL A 548 21.53 -0.74 -8.05
N GLU A 549 20.87 -0.86 -9.20
CA GLU A 549 20.29 0.28 -9.94
C GLU A 549 18.77 0.19 -9.74
N GLU A 550 18.21 1.12 -8.98
CA GLU A 550 16.77 1.24 -8.79
C GLU A 550 16.15 1.92 -10.02
N ASP A 551 15.25 1.19 -10.68
CA ASP A 551 14.49 1.64 -11.85
C ASP A 551 15.31 2.10 -13.07
N GLU A 552 15.86 1.13 -13.82
CA GLU A 552 16.53 1.42 -15.10
C GLU A 552 15.56 1.87 -16.23
N LYS A 553 14.23 1.99 -15.99
CA LYS A 553 13.23 2.34 -17.02
C LYS A 553 12.01 3.17 -16.55
N ALA A 554 12.15 4.16 -15.66
CA ALA A 554 11.17 5.24 -15.50
C ALA A 554 10.83 5.86 -16.88
N VAL A 555 9.63 5.60 -17.43
CA VAL A 555 9.18 6.16 -18.73
C VAL A 555 8.41 7.48 -18.52
N ASN A 556 8.25 7.94 -17.28
CA ASN A 556 7.51 9.10 -16.86
C ASN A 556 8.45 10.12 -16.23
N SER A 557 8.29 11.39 -16.60
CA SER A 557 9.14 12.50 -16.17
C SER A 557 8.89 12.99 -14.75
N ASP A 558 8.07 12.26 -14.00
CA ASP A 558 7.45 12.70 -12.75
C ASP A 558 7.86 11.80 -11.56
N GLU A 559 8.63 10.73 -11.79
CA GLU A 559 9.16 9.83 -10.74
C GLU A 559 10.58 10.26 -10.31
N VAL A 560 10.90 10.11 -9.03
CA VAL A 560 12.27 10.28 -8.52
C VAL A 560 13.15 9.19 -9.14
N ALA A 561 14.25 9.57 -9.80
CA ALA A 561 15.18 8.58 -10.31
C ALA A 561 15.75 7.78 -9.13
N GLY A 562 15.55 6.46 -9.13
CA GLY A 562 16.07 5.58 -8.10
C GLY A 562 17.59 5.77 -7.90
N ASP A 563 18.04 5.63 -6.66
CA ASP A 563 19.46 5.79 -6.34
C ASP A 563 20.24 4.54 -6.76
N ASP A 564 21.37 4.74 -7.43
CA ASP A 564 22.36 3.67 -7.60
C ASP A 564 23.14 3.51 -6.29
N TYR A 565 23.04 2.34 -5.66
CA TYR A 565 23.84 2.03 -4.47
C TYR A 565 24.73 0.81 -4.66
N THR A 566 25.84 0.82 -3.93
CA THR A 566 26.87 -0.21 -4.02
C THR A 566 26.96 -0.98 -2.72
N ILE A 567 26.81 -2.29 -2.79
CA ILE A 567 27.05 -3.22 -1.69
C ILE A 567 28.47 -3.75 -1.85
N THR A 568 29.30 -3.54 -0.83
CA THR A 568 30.68 -4.03 -0.85
C THR A 568 30.75 -5.40 -0.15
N VAL A 569 31.26 -6.40 -0.86
CA VAL A 569 31.45 -7.75 -0.34
C VAL A 569 32.92 -7.95 0.00
N GLY A 570 33.19 -8.22 1.27
CA GLY A 570 34.51 -8.45 1.84
C GLY A 570 34.69 -9.88 2.34
N TYR A 571 35.86 -10.12 2.93
CA TYR A 571 36.18 -11.38 3.58
C TYR A 571 36.84 -11.08 4.92
N ASP A 572 36.33 -11.69 5.98
CA ASP A 572 37.00 -11.68 7.27
C ASP A 572 37.87 -12.92 7.46
N SER A 573 39.17 -12.67 7.60
CA SER A 573 40.17 -13.69 7.86
C SER A 573 40.23 -14.18 9.31
N THR A 574 39.52 -13.56 10.25
CA THR A 574 39.44 -14.06 11.63
C THR A 574 38.45 -15.20 11.78
N ASP A 575 37.33 -15.11 11.07
CA ASP A 575 36.18 -16.02 11.20
C ASP A 575 35.98 -16.89 9.95
N ASP A 576 36.82 -16.67 8.93
CA ASP A 576 36.84 -17.38 7.65
C ASP A 576 35.50 -17.29 6.90
N GLU A 577 34.92 -16.09 6.88
CA GLU A 577 33.57 -15.83 6.40
C GLU A 577 33.50 -14.61 5.46
N ILE A 578 32.58 -14.65 4.50
CA ILE A 578 32.27 -13.48 3.66
C ILE A 578 31.54 -12.43 4.51
N THR A 579 31.91 -11.16 4.33
CA THR A 579 31.25 -10.01 4.97
C THR A 579 30.54 -9.15 3.93
N ILE A 580 29.43 -8.55 4.34
CA ILE A 580 28.51 -7.76 3.52
C ILE A 580 28.42 -6.38 4.18
N ALA A 581 29.02 -5.39 3.52
CA ALA A 581 28.96 -4.02 3.99
C ALA A 581 27.57 -3.42 3.75
N ARG A 582 27.24 -2.40 4.55
CA ARG A 582 26.07 -1.56 4.34
C ARG A 582 26.10 -0.93 2.93
N PRO A 583 24.94 -0.75 2.27
CA PRO A 583 24.85 -0.01 1.02
C PRO A 583 25.53 1.37 1.13
N GLY A 584 26.42 1.70 0.18
CA GLY A 584 27.04 3.01 0.09
C GLY A 584 26.06 4.09 -0.37
N SER A 585 26.23 5.33 0.11
CA SER A 585 25.45 6.55 -0.25
C SER A 585 24.16 6.80 0.53
N TRP A 586 23.63 5.86 1.31
CA TRP A 586 22.46 6.12 2.16
C TRP A 586 22.87 6.88 3.44
N ASP A 587 22.53 8.17 3.49
CA ASP A 587 22.69 9.02 4.68
C ASP A 587 21.56 8.71 5.67
N GLY A 588 21.86 8.63 6.97
CA GLY A 588 20.85 8.29 8.00
C GLY A 588 20.75 6.82 8.37
N GLY A 589 21.81 6.05 8.18
CA GLY A 589 21.90 4.72 8.76
C GLY A 589 21.89 4.77 10.29
N ALA A 590 20.69 4.79 10.89
CA ALA A 590 20.49 4.80 12.33
C ALA A 590 21.19 3.58 12.95
N ASP A 591 22.05 3.85 13.93
CA ASP A 591 22.68 2.81 14.74
C ASP A 591 21.65 2.20 15.72
N ASP A 592 21.77 0.89 15.89
CA ASP A 592 21.28 0.05 16.99
C ASP A 592 19.76 -0.06 17.17
N ASP A 593 19.21 -1.23 16.84
CA ASP A 593 18.23 -1.80 17.77
C ASP A 593 18.89 -2.06 19.14
N ASP A 594 18.10 -2.23 20.20
CA ASP A 594 18.50 -2.38 21.62
C ASP A 594 19.86 -3.10 21.88
N ASP A 595 20.18 -4.15 21.12
CA ASP A 595 21.37 -5.00 21.29
C ASP A 595 22.56 -4.63 20.39
N GLY A 596 22.35 -3.73 19.43
CA GLY A 596 23.29 -3.38 18.36
C GLY A 596 23.52 -4.50 17.36
N ASP A 597 22.49 -5.32 17.16
CA ASP A 597 22.53 -6.48 16.31
C ASP A 597 22.28 -6.10 14.84
N TYR A 598 21.58 -4.97 14.57
CA TYR A 598 21.24 -4.56 13.20
C TYR A 598 21.33 -3.05 12.94
N TYR A 599 21.71 -2.73 11.70
CA TYR A 599 21.55 -1.42 11.09
C TYR A 599 20.33 -1.38 10.16
N TYR A 600 19.65 -0.24 10.14
CA TYR A 600 18.51 0.01 9.26
C TYR A 600 18.71 1.30 8.46
N GLY A 601 17.99 1.42 7.35
CA GLY A 601 17.99 2.65 6.55
C GLY A 601 16.91 2.63 5.49
N VAL A 602 16.64 3.82 4.94
CA VAL A 602 15.70 4.06 3.84
C VAL A 602 16.40 4.90 2.78
N GLY A 603 16.34 4.49 1.51
CA GLY A 603 16.84 5.27 0.37
C GLY A 603 15.83 6.31 -0.12
N GLU A 604 16.23 7.20 -1.04
CA GLU A 604 15.35 8.27 -1.56
C GLU A 604 14.10 7.71 -2.28
N TYR A 605 14.27 6.64 -3.05
CA TYR A 605 13.17 5.89 -3.69
C TYR A 605 12.26 5.16 -2.67
N GLY A 606 12.67 5.12 -1.40
CA GLY A 606 11.93 4.52 -0.30
C GLY A 606 12.28 3.05 -0.04
N THR A 607 13.29 2.48 -0.69
CA THR A 607 13.80 1.14 -0.39
C THR A 607 14.33 1.08 1.03
N HIS A 608 13.91 0.04 1.76
CA HIS A 608 14.32 -0.18 3.14
C HIS A 608 15.41 -1.25 3.21
N TYR A 609 16.43 -1.09 4.04
CA TYR A 609 17.40 -2.16 4.35
C TYR A 609 17.40 -2.53 5.82
N LYS A 610 17.79 -3.79 6.07
CA LYS A 610 18.20 -4.30 7.37
C LYS A 610 19.51 -5.06 7.20
N GLN A 611 20.54 -4.70 7.95
CA GLN A 611 21.87 -5.31 7.88
C GLN A 611 22.29 -5.77 9.27
N GLU A 612 22.86 -6.96 9.38
CA GLU A 612 23.37 -7.49 10.65
C GLU A 612 24.70 -6.84 11.01
N ALA A 613 24.77 -6.15 12.15
CA ALA A 613 25.85 -5.23 12.47
C ALA A 613 27.10 -5.93 13.03
N ASP A 614 26.92 -7.00 13.80
CA ASP A 614 27.97 -7.65 14.60
C ASP A 614 29.02 -8.35 13.71
N GLU A 615 28.59 -9.28 12.87
CA GLU A 615 29.45 -10.06 11.98
C GLU A 615 29.35 -9.59 10.51
N SER A 616 28.39 -8.72 10.19
CA SER A 616 28.13 -8.24 8.81
C SER A 616 27.88 -9.39 7.83
N THR A 617 27.10 -10.39 8.25
CA THR A 617 26.87 -11.63 7.48
C THR A 617 25.54 -11.65 6.73
N GLU A 618 24.66 -10.69 6.97
CA GLU A 618 23.33 -10.66 6.39
C GLU A 618 22.88 -9.24 6.03
N LEU A 619 22.28 -9.09 4.84
CA LEU A 619 21.66 -7.86 4.36
C LEU A 619 20.34 -8.20 3.66
N GLU A 620 19.27 -7.56 4.09
CA GLU A 620 17.92 -7.65 3.53
C GLU A 620 17.52 -6.30 2.93
N LEU A 621 16.87 -6.33 1.77
CA LEU A 621 16.38 -5.16 1.04
C LEU A 621 14.91 -5.35 0.68
N TRP A 622 14.11 -4.30 0.88
CA TRP A 622 12.70 -4.23 0.49
C TRP A 622 12.51 -3.09 -0.51
N PHE A 623 12.37 -3.45 -1.78
CA PHE A 623 12.15 -2.51 -2.87
C PHE A 623 10.66 -2.24 -3.04
N PRO A 624 10.24 -0.96 -3.09
CA PRO A 624 8.90 -0.63 -3.53
C PRO A 624 8.79 -0.80 -5.06
N MET A 625 7.58 -1.00 -5.58
CA MET A 625 7.34 -1.12 -7.04
C MET A 625 7.27 0.24 -7.76
N GLU A 626 6.94 1.27 -7.00
CA GLU A 626 6.91 2.69 -7.37
C GLU A 626 7.58 3.44 -6.20
N ASP A 627 8.00 4.70 -6.39
CA ASP A 627 8.57 5.50 -5.31
C ASP A 627 7.60 5.68 -4.13
N VAL A 628 8.15 5.86 -2.93
CA VAL A 628 7.34 5.90 -1.70
C VAL A 628 6.93 7.32 -1.38
N ASP A 629 5.63 7.57 -1.37
CA ASP A 629 5.06 8.86 -1.05
C ASP A 629 4.70 8.97 0.43
N TYR A 630 5.06 10.11 1.03
CA TYR A 630 4.79 10.41 2.43
C TYR A 630 3.74 11.51 2.55
N SER A 631 2.67 11.20 3.26
CA SER A 631 1.49 12.06 3.32
C SER A 631 1.47 12.94 4.57
N VAL A 632 1.65 14.25 4.40
CA VAL A 632 1.48 15.26 5.46
C VAL A 632 0.27 16.13 5.15
N PHE A 633 -0.64 16.27 6.11
CA PHE A 633 -1.87 17.04 5.95
C PHE A 633 -1.99 18.14 7.00
N LEU A 634 -2.57 19.27 6.61
CA LEU A 634 -3.19 20.20 7.55
C LEU A 634 -4.71 20.05 7.50
N SER A 635 -5.39 20.04 8.64
CA SER A 635 -6.86 19.99 8.71
C SER A 635 -7.43 20.81 9.85
N GLY A 636 -8.74 21.03 9.86
CA GLY A 636 -9.45 21.49 11.06
C GLY A 636 -9.52 20.42 12.14
N SER A 637 -9.95 20.80 13.35
CA SER A 637 -10.02 19.93 14.52
C SER A 637 -10.87 18.67 14.29
N GLY A 638 -10.34 17.52 14.70
CA GLY A 638 -11.04 16.23 14.71
C GLY A 638 -11.29 15.63 13.33
N ALA A 639 -10.59 16.07 12.29
CA ALA A 639 -10.74 15.54 10.94
C ALA A 639 -10.37 14.05 10.88
N ALA A 640 -11.25 13.25 10.29
CA ALA A 640 -11.05 11.81 10.18
C ALA A 640 -10.11 11.45 9.01
N VAL A 641 -9.18 10.54 9.26
CA VAL A 641 -8.35 9.89 8.23
C VAL A 641 -9.13 8.71 7.65
N SER A 642 -9.17 8.59 6.32
CA SER A 642 -9.77 7.46 5.62
C SER A 642 -8.94 7.03 4.42
N ALA A 643 -8.80 5.71 4.22
CA ALA A 643 -8.08 5.13 3.09
C ALA A 643 -9.07 4.61 2.04
N ALA A 644 -8.83 4.92 0.76
CA ALA A 644 -9.67 4.47 -0.35
C ALA A 644 -8.88 3.61 -1.36
N GLY A 645 -8.80 2.30 -1.12
CA GLY A 645 -8.13 1.36 -2.02
C GLY A 645 -9.05 0.73 -3.06
N VAL A 646 -8.50 0.40 -4.23
CA VAL A 646 -9.14 -0.50 -5.20
C VAL A 646 -8.74 -1.92 -4.84
N ALA A 647 -9.70 -2.85 -4.74
CA ALA A 647 -9.38 -4.25 -4.44
C ALA A 647 -8.66 -4.94 -5.62
N ASP A 648 -7.75 -5.87 -5.31
CA ASP A 648 -7.04 -6.69 -6.29
C ASP A 648 -7.95 -7.23 -7.38
N ALA A 649 -7.45 -7.16 -8.62
CA ALA A 649 -8.13 -7.69 -9.78
C ALA A 649 -7.32 -8.84 -10.37
N THR A 650 -7.85 -10.06 -10.28
CA THR A 650 -7.32 -11.17 -11.07
C THR A 650 -7.98 -11.15 -12.45
N TYR A 651 -7.18 -10.95 -13.50
CA TYR A 651 -7.60 -11.27 -14.85
C TYR A 651 -7.00 -12.61 -15.29
N TYR A 652 -7.63 -13.27 -16.24
CA TYR A 652 -7.16 -14.56 -16.74
C TYR A 652 -6.61 -14.39 -18.15
N ASN A 653 -5.35 -14.75 -18.35
CA ASN A 653 -4.79 -14.92 -19.69
C ASN A 653 -5.15 -16.33 -20.19
N VAL A 654 -5.71 -16.43 -21.39
CA VAL A 654 -6.13 -17.72 -21.96
C VAL A 654 -4.98 -18.29 -22.76
N ASN A 655 -4.43 -19.42 -22.34
CA ASN A 655 -3.36 -20.10 -23.03
C ASN A 655 -3.93 -20.84 -24.25
N PRO A 656 -3.61 -20.42 -25.49
CA PRO A 656 -4.21 -21.03 -26.68
C PRO A 656 -3.74 -22.48 -26.82
N ILE A 657 -4.68 -23.39 -27.00
CA ILE A 657 -4.38 -24.79 -27.30
C ILE A 657 -4.04 -24.90 -28.79
N GLY A 658 -2.88 -25.48 -29.09
CA GLY A 658 -2.41 -25.66 -30.46
C GLY A 658 -3.37 -26.48 -31.34
N VAL A 659 -3.31 -26.25 -32.65
CA VAL A 659 -4.08 -27.04 -33.63
C VAL A 659 -3.57 -28.49 -33.69
N GLY A 660 -4.46 -29.45 -33.95
CA GLY A 660 -4.09 -30.87 -34.05
C GLY A 660 -4.14 -31.66 -32.74
N ILE A 661 -4.87 -31.17 -31.73
CA ILE A 661 -5.23 -31.94 -30.53
C ILE A 661 -6.30 -32.99 -30.82
N GLY A 662 -7.19 -32.73 -31.77
CA GLY A 662 -8.17 -33.70 -32.26
C GLY A 662 -7.55 -34.61 -33.30
N VAL A 663 -7.54 -35.92 -33.05
CA VAL A 663 -7.00 -36.94 -33.96
C VAL A 663 -8.01 -38.05 -34.20
N LEU A 664 -7.88 -38.73 -35.34
CA LEU A 664 -8.64 -39.96 -35.58
C LEU A 664 -8.04 -41.11 -34.78
N ASP A 665 -8.86 -42.09 -34.41
CA ASP A 665 -8.41 -43.34 -33.80
C ASP A 665 -7.32 -44.07 -34.59
N THR A 666 -7.30 -43.92 -35.93
CA THR A 666 -6.26 -44.46 -36.81
C THR A 666 -4.93 -43.73 -36.74
N ASP A 667 -4.95 -42.47 -36.30
CA ASP A 667 -3.78 -41.58 -36.21
C ASP A 667 -3.40 -41.29 -34.75
N ALA A 668 -4.09 -41.93 -33.79
CA ALA A 668 -3.85 -41.77 -32.38
C ALA A 668 -2.50 -42.38 -31.96
N PRO A 669 -1.78 -41.74 -31.02
CA PRO A 669 -0.60 -42.35 -30.41
C PRO A 669 -0.96 -43.61 -29.61
N ALA A 670 0.04 -44.38 -29.19
CA ALA A 670 -0.20 -45.58 -28.39
C ALA A 670 -0.83 -45.23 -27.03
N LEU A 671 -1.78 -46.04 -26.55
CA LEU A 671 -2.37 -45.84 -25.22
C LEU A 671 -1.28 -45.78 -24.14
N GLY A 672 -1.42 -44.82 -23.23
CA GLY A 672 -0.44 -44.57 -22.16
C GLY A 672 0.77 -43.72 -22.55
N SER A 673 1.00 -43.38 -23.83
CA SER A 673 2.12 -42.50 -24.21
C SER A 673 1.83 -41.01 -24.02
N THR A 674 0.56 -40.61 -24.09
CA THR A 674 0.09 -39.24 -23.84
C THR A 674 -1.31 -39.29 -23.25
N PRO A 675 -1.76 -38.33 -22.43
CA PRO A 675 -3.14 -38.30 -21.94
C PRO A 675 -4.15 -38.24 -23.10
N MET A 676 -5.22 -39.03 -23.04
CA MET A 676 -6.24 -39.06 -24.12
C MET A 676 -7.68 -38.92 -23.62
N ILE A 677 -8.50 -38.14 -24.32
CA ILE A 677 -9.96 -38.16 -24.18
C ILE A 677 -10.52 -38.85 -25.41
N VAL A 678 -11.01 -40.06 -25.24
CA VAL A 678 -11.50 -40.92 -26.31
C VAL A 678 -13.02 -40.79 -26.40
N VAL A 679 -13.50 -40.20 -27.49
CA VAL A 679 -14.92 -39.95 -27.73
C VAL A 679 -15.48 -40.95 -28.73
N GLY A 680 -16.58 -41.60 -28.34
CA GLY A 680 -17.27 -42.63 -29.12
C GLY A 680 -17.03 -44.04 -28.60
N GLY A 681 -18.04 -44.89 -28.78
CA GLY A 681 -17.99 -46.28 -28.34
C GLY A 681 -17.06 -47.17 -29.17
N PRO A 682 -16.73 -48.38 -28.67
CA PRO A 682 -15.75 -49.28 -29.28
C PRO A 682 -16.19 -49.87 -30.63
N CYS A 683 -17.47 -49.71 -31.02
CA CYS A 683 -17.94 -50.08 -32.35
C CYS A 683 -17.44 -49.15 -33.47
N ALA A 684 -17.09 -47.92 -33.11
CA ALA A 684 -16.78 -46.85 -34.04
C ALA A 684 -15.39 -46.23 -33.83
N ASN A 685 -14.77 -46.51 -32.67
CA ASN A 685 -13.47 -46.01 -32.26
C ASN A 685 -12.58 -47.18 -31.80
N THR A 686 -11.48 -47.46 -32.52
CA THR A 686 -10.58 -48.59 -32.21
C THR A 686 -9.81 -48.40 -30.91
N VAL A 687 -9.49 -47.16 -30.53
CA VAL A 687 -8.83 -46.85 -29.25
C VAL A 687 -9.80 -47.10 -28.08
N ALA A 688 -11.08 -46.77 -28.25
CA ALA A 688 -12.11 -47.13 -27.25
C ALA A 688 -12.27 -48.66 -27.13
N ALA A 689 -12.18 -49.40 -28.24
CA ALA A 689 -12.20 -50.86 -28.21
C ALA A 689 -11.00 -51.43 -27.43
N GLU A 690 -9.81 -50.87 -27.61
CA GLU A 690 -8.61 -51.25 -26.90
C GLU A 690 -8.71 -50.98 -25.39
N LEU A 691 -9.18 -49.78 -24.99
CA LEU A 691 -9.45 -49.43 -23.58
C LEU A 691 -10.44 -50.40 -22.92
N MET A 692 -11.40 -50.91 -23.68
CA MET A 692 -12.40 -51.87 -23.19
C MET A 692 -11.96 -53.34 -23.31
N GLY A 693 -10.70 -53.61 -23.67
CA GLY A 693 -10.16 -54.97 -23.77
C GLY A 693 -10.58 -55.74 -25.03
N ASN A 694 -10.89 -55.02 -26.11
CA ASN A 694 -11.29 -55.53 -27.42
C ASN A 694 -12.46 -56.54 -27.37
N PRO A 695 -13.65 -56.13 -26.89
CA PRO A 695 -14.77 -57.04 -26.73
C PRO A 695 -15.26 -57.58 -28.08
N ALA A 696 -15.60 -58.87 -28.13
CA ALA A 696 -16.12 -59.51 -29.34
C ALA A 696 -17.47 -58.92 -29.79
N ASN A 697 -18.25 -58.41 -28.84
CA ASN A 697 -19.43 -57.60 -29.09
C ASN A 697 -19.15 -56.16 -28.64
N CYS A 698 -18.93 -55.25 -29.58
CA CYS A 698 -18.61 -53.85 -29.27
C CYS A 698 -19.78 -53.07 -28.61
N ALA A 699 -21.01 -53.61 -28.61
CA ALA A 699 -22.12 -52.98 -27.88
C ALA A 699 -22.27 -53.52 -26.44
N GLU A 700 -21.42 -54.46 -26.02
CA GLU A 700 -21.46 -55.04 -24.68
C GLU A 700 -21.11 -53.98 -23.62
N GLY A 701 -21.97 -53.86 -22.60
CA GLY A 701 -21.82 -52.85 -21.55
C GLY A 701 -22.53 -51.51 -21.83
N PHE A 702 -23.16 -51.34 -22.99
CA PHE A 702 -23.93 -50.14 -23.33
C PHE A 702 -25.44 -50.43 -23.42
N GLU A 703 -26.25 -49.56 -22.81
CA GLU A 703 -27.71 -49.64 -22.85
C GLU A 703 -28.30 -48.40 -23.53
N GLU A 704 -29.38 -48.57 -24.30
CA GLU A 704 -30.04 -47.45 -24.99
C GLU A 704 -30.53 -46.38 -23.99
N GLY A 705 -30.23 -45.11 -24.28
CA GLY A 705 -30.55 -43.98 -23.40
C GLY A 705 -29.52 -43.75 -22.29
N LYS A 706 -28.38 -44.44 -22.33
CA LYS A 706 -27.28 -44.31 -21.37
C LYS A 706 -25.91 -44.19 -22.04
N ALA A 707 -25.02 -43.53 -21.34
CA ALA A 707 -23.61 -43.37 -21.67
C ALA A 707 -22.74 -43.52 -20.42
N VAL A 708 -21.44 -43.69 -20.65
CA VAL A 708 -20.42 -43.81 -19.61
C VAL A 708 -19.35 -42.76 -19.83
N ILE A 709 -18.89 -42.16 -18.74
CA ILE A 709 -17.62 -41.44 -18.67
C ILE A 709 -16.76 -42.22 -17.69
N ARG A 710 -15.59 -42.70 -18.13
CA ARG A 710 -14.72 -43.55 -17.32
C ARG A 710 -13.27 -43.13 -17.45
N TRP A 711 -12.58 -42.98 -16.32
CA TRP A 711 -11.14 -42.78 -16.22
C TRP A 711 -10.40 -44.13 -16.19
N TYR A 712 -9.42 -44.27 -17.07
CA TYR A 712 -8.50 -45.40 -17.16
C TYR A 712 -7.11 -44.93 -16.74
N GLU A 713 -6.79 -45.13 -15.45
CA GLU A 713 -5.55 -44.66 -14.83
C GLU A 713 -4.29 -45.20 -15.51
N ASP A 714 -4.23 -46.51 -15.74
CA ASP A 714 -3.08 -47.18 -16.38
C ASP A 714 -2.77 -46.66 -17.80
N SER A 715 -3.76 -46.05 -18.46
CA SER A 715 -3.64 -45.54 -19.83
C SER A 715 -3.70 -44.01 -19.90
N SER A 716 -3.81 -43.32 -18.75
CA SER A 716 -4.07 -41.88 -18.64
C SER A 716 -5.17 -41.40 -19.61
N ALA A 717 -6.29 -42.13 -19.65
CA ALA A 717 -7.32 -41.90 -20.66
C ALA A 717 -8.74 -41.79 -20.08
N ILE A 718 -9.56 -40.88 -20.62
CA ILE A 718 -11.01 -40.84 -20.38
C ILE A 718 -11.73 -41.43 -21.58
N LEU A 719 -12.61 -42.41 -21.33
CA LEU A 719 -13.60 -42.86 -22.30
C LEU A 719 -14.90 -42.08 -22.13
N VAL A 720 -15.41 -41.50 -23.22
CA VAL A 720 -16.74 -40.87 -23.29
C VAL A 720 -17.55 -41.59 -24.37
N ALA A 721 -18.45 -42.47 -23.96
CA ALA A 721 -19.15 -43.36 -24.90
C ALA A 721 -20.61 -43.60 -24.51
N GLY A 722 -21.51 -43.47 -25.47
CA GLY A 722 -22.93 -43.84 -25.32
C GLY A 722 -23.34 -44.99 -26.23
N PHE A 723 -24.51 -45.58 -25.95
CA PHE A 723 -25.10 -46.61 -26.82
C PHE A 723 -25.48 -46.03 -28.19
N SER A 724 -26.05 -44.83 -28.21
CA SER A 724 -26.39 -44.09 -29.43
C SER A 724 -25.59 -42.80 -29.57
N ALA A 725 -25.60 -42.25 -30.78
CA ALA A 725 -25.08 -40.92 -31.10
C ALA A 725 -25.56 -39.82 -30.13
N LEU A 726 -26.83 -39.87 -29.72
CA LEU A 726 -27.41 -38.92 -28.77
C LEU A 726 -26.83 -39.09 -27.37
N ASP A 727 -26.61 -40.34 -26.96
CA ASP A 727 -26.10 -40.68 -25.63
C ASP A 727 -24.64 -40.23 -25.49
N THR A 728 -23.80 -40.49 -26.50
CA THR A 728 -22.40 -40.01 -26.51
C THR A 728 -22.35 -38.49 -26.45
N GLN A 729 -23.18 -37.80 -27.22
CA GLN A 729 -23.25 -36.33 -27.17
C GLN A 729 -23.70 -35.82 -25.80
N GLY A 730 -24.63 -36.51 -25.14
CA GLY A 730 -25.03 -36.20 -23.76
C GLY A 730 -23.88 -36.33 -22.77
N ALA A 731 -23.10 -37.42 -22.84
CA ALA A 731 -21.93 -37.61 -21.99
C ALA A 731 -20.81 -36.59 -22.29
N SER A 732 -20.58 -36.24 -23.56
CA SER A 732 -19.61 -35.20 -23.92
C SER A 732 -19.97 -33.83 -23.34
N ARG A 733 -21.26 -33.47 -23.29
CA ARG A 733 -21.72 -32.24 -22.63
C ARG A 733 -21.49 -32.26 -21.13
N VAL A 734 -21.75 -33.40 -20.48
CA VAL A 734 -21.48 -33.56 -19.05
C VAL A 734 -20.00 -33.38 -18.74
N LEU A 735 -19.11 -33.93 -19.58
CA LEU A 735 -17.67 -33.76 -19.39
C LEU A 735 -17.21 -32.34 -19.73
N ALA A 736 -17.78 -31.70 -20.76
CA ALA A 736 -17.47 -30.32 -21.12
C ALA A 736 -17.91 -29.34 -20.01
N ASP A 737 -19.08 -29.55 -19.42
CA ASP A 737 -19.62 -28.71 -18.34
C ASP A 737 -19.33 -29.31 -16.95
N TYR A 738 -18.21 -30.02 -16.78
CA TYR A 738 -17.90 -30.85 -15.60
C TYR A 738 -18.12 -30.15 -14.24
N ALA A 739 -17.87 -28.84 -14.17
CA ALA A 739 -18.05 -28.02 -12.96
C ALA A 739 -19.52 -28.00 -12.46
N ASP A 740 -20.49 -28.11 -13.37
CA ASP A 740 -21.92 -28.12 -13.03
C ASP A 740 -22.43 -29.50 -12.60
N TRP A 741 -21.67 -30.56 -12.88
CA TRP A 741 -22.12 -31.95 -12.69
C TRP A 741 -21.48 -32.67 -11.50
N GLY A 742 -20.43 -32.11 -10.89
CA GLY A 742 -19.82 -32.66 -9.67
C GLY A 742 -19.38 -34.11 -9.83
N LEU A 743 -18.62 -34.41 -10.89
CA LEU A 743 -18.13 -35.74 -11.20
C LEU A 743 -17.26 -36.29 -10.05
N SER A 744 -17.32 -37.59 -9.80
CA SER A 744 -16.50 -38.23 -8.77
C SER A 744 -16.36 -39.73 -9.05
N GLY A 745 -15.27 -40.32 -8.56
CA GLY A 745 -14.91 -41.71 -8.79
C GLY A 745 -14.33 -41.96 -10.18
N SER A 746 -14.00 -43.21 -10.48
CA SER A 746 -13.38 -43.59 -11.75
C SER A 746 -14.38 -43.75 -12.89
N GLU A 747 -15.68 -43.74 -12.61
CA GLU A 747 -16.75 -43.97 -13.59
C GLU A 747 -18.07 -43.32 -13.16
N VAL A 748 -18.75 -42.71 -14.14
CA VAL A 748 -20.12 -42.24 -13.98
C VAL A 748 -21.01 -42.76 -15.12
N GLU A 749 -22.24 -43.13 -14.77
CA GLU A 749 -23.31 -43.43 -15.72
C GLU A 749 -24.08 -42.15 -16.03
N VAL A 750 -24.18 -41.80 -17.31
CA VAL A 750 -24.94 -40.65 -17.79
C VAL A 750 -26.23 -41.14 -18.45
N VAL A 751 -27.37 -40.76 -17.90
CA VAL A 751 -28.70 -41.13 -18.43
C VAL A 751 -29.18 -39.98 -19.32
N VAL A 752 -29.42 -40.26 -20.61
CA VAL A 752 -29.69 -39.25 -21.65
C VAL A 752 -31.05 -39.45 -22.35
N PRO A 753 -32.19 -39.18 -21.67
CA PRO A 753 -33.50 -39.12 -22.32
C PRO A 753 -33.58 -38.09 -23.45
N SER A 754 -32.86 -36.97 -23.31
CA SER A 754 -32.66 -35.93 -24.33
C SER A 754 -31.51 -35.01 -23.90
N LEU A 755 -30.96 -34.23 -24.83
CA LEU A 755 -29.92 -33.23 -24.50
C LEU A 755 -30.38 -32.10 -23.55
N SER A 756 -31.70 -31.95 -23.36
CA SER A 756 -32.29 -31.02 -22.40
C SER A 756 -32.65 -31.65 -21.05
N SER A 757 -32.39 -32.95 -20.89
CA SER A 757 -32.73 -33.72 -19.69
C SER A 757 -31.70 -34.82 -19.51
N ILE A 758 -30.60 -34.49 -18.85
CA ILE A 758 -29.48 -35.39 -18.54
C ILE A 758 -29.40 -35.57 -17.02
N SER A 759 -29.04 -36.76 -16.56
CA SER A 759 -28.71 -37.02 -15.16
C SER A 759 -27.46 -37.88 -15.04
N VAL A 760 -26.61 -37.59 -14.06
CA VAL A 760 -25.35 -38.29 -13.79
C VAL A 760 -25.50 -39.11 -12.51
N ASN A 761 -25.15 -40.39 -12.58
CA ASN A 761 -25.13 -41.29 -11.44
C ASN A 761 -23.69 -41.79 -11.23
N PRO A 762 -23.10 -41.62 -10.03
CA PRO A 762 -21.79 -42.21 -9.73
C PRO A 762 -21.89 -43.74 -9.74
N VAL A 763 -20.88 -44.40 -10.32
CA VAL A 763 -20.74 -45.86 -10.27
C VAL A 763 -19.76 -46.19 -9.13
N ALA A 764 -20.24 -46.97 -8.16
CA ALA A 764 -19.52 -47.31 -6.93
C ALA A 764 -18.42 -48.35 -7.13
#